data_AF-A0A4R2Q655-F1
#
_entry.id   AF-A0A4R2Q655-F1
#
_cell.length_a   1.000
_cell.length_b   1.000
_cell.length_c   1.000
_cell.angle_alpha   90.00
_cell.angle_beta   90.00
_cell.angle_gamma   90.00
#
_symmetry.space_group_name_H-M   'P 1'
#
loop_
_entity.id
_entity.type
_entity.pdbx_description
1 polymer ?
#
loop_
_entity_poly.entity_id
_entity_poly.type
_entity_poly.pdbx_seq_one_letter_code
_entity_poly.pdbx_strand_id
1 'polypeptide(L)'
;MFRIRKIADAHAPANRAAIAEAQAILRAQFPGMDPADIDALPDRLDNPFAQRFVADLFVAQDARARVRAAAVLLHDPELNFAFLDVIAADPGARAGSGAGGALYERLRQAAAERGAEGLYFECLPDDPDLSPDPETRRQNADRLRFYERFGARPIAGTAYETPIKPGETDAPYLVFDGLGGHALPGAERLRAIVAAILERKYPTLCPPDYVASVLGSIAPGGYDLRPARYRNRAAPAPRTDRRAPIPLIVNDRHDIHHVRERGYVESPVRIPAILAELDKSGLFERRPARRFPDRWIREVHDARLIDYLRRACAEAPEKTALYPYVFPIRNAARPPKERSVLAGYWCIDTFTPIHRNAWPAARGAVDCALGAAEAVLDGAPAAYALVRPPGHHAEHRSFGGFCYLCNGAIAANFLSHHGRVAILDIDYHHGNGQQDIFYDRADVLTVSIHGDPSFAYPYFTGFKDETGRGAGAGFNLNLALPEQVSPETYRAALDRALARIEAFAPAFLVLSLGFDTARGDPTGTWSNGAEDFRRIGARIGAAGYPTVIVQEGGYRVRTLGTNARRFFEGLAEGLAAPRRAAGGRAPRRPAKAPGAAFRATLRAEDPARIRALVAATGRFSAEEIGIAEDLALERIAKGAASGYEFLLAEGAGGLAGYACFGPIPGSEIGWDLYWIAVAPGLQGQGLGARLIAAAEDAIRAAGGRFVHADTSTSAGYAATRAFYAARGYRVAAEFPDFYRAGDGKAVFEKVLAPRGDAGGTAP
;
A
#
# COMPACT_ATOMS: atom_id res chain seq x y z
N MET A 1 27.53 -7.70 3.63
CA MET A 1 26.82 -7.46 4.91
C MET A 1 27.54 -6.33 5.61
N PHE A 2 26.81 -5.30 6.06
CA PHE A 2 27.37 -4.15 6.77
C PHE A 2 26.81 -4.13 8.20
N ARG A 3 27.61 -3.66 9.16
CA ARG A 3 27.21 -3.46 10.55
C ARG A 3 27.07 -1.98 10.81
N ILE A 4 25.94 -1.54 11.34
CA ILE A 4 25.77 -0.14 11.77
C ILE A 4 26.11 -0.05 13.26
N ARG A 5 26.99 0.88 13.61
CA ARG A 5 27.46 1.10 14.97
C ARG A 5 27.33 2.59 15.33
N LYS A 6 26.79 2.86 16.52
CA LYS A 6 26.92 4.17 17.18
C LYS A 6 28.33 4.30 17.77
N ILE A 7 29.02 5.39 17.47
CA ILE A 7 30.31 5.73 18.08
C ILE A 7 30.02 6.40 19.42
N ALA A 8 30.52 5.80 20.51
CA ALA A 8 30.18 6.19 21.87
C ALA A 8 31.14 7.20 22.50
N ASP A 9 32.36 7.30 21.96
CA ASP A 9 33.46 8.13 22.46
C ASP A 9 34.48 8.36 21.35
N ALA A 10 35.28 9.43 21.44
CA ALA A 10 36.36 9.69 20.49
C ALA A 10 37.71 9.06 20.90
N HIS A 11 37.80 8.35 22.02
CA HIS A 11 39.07 7.93 22.59
C HIS A 11 39.49 6.51 22.23
N ALA A 12 38.56 5.57 22.08
CA ALA A 12 38.87 4.18 21.79
C ALA A 12 39.56 4.06 20.41
N PRO A 13 40.63 3.25 20.25
CA PRO A 13 41.38 3.15 18.99
C PRO A 13 40.50 2.82 17.77
N ALA A 14 39.53 1.93 17.94
CA ALA A 14 38.58 1.53 16.90
C ALA A 14 37.52 2.60 16.58
N ASN A 15 37.30 3.56 17.48
CA ASN A 15 36.40 4.69 17.25
C ASN A 15 37.14 5.82 16.56
N ARG A 16 38.39 6.12 16.96
CA ARG A 16 39.26 7.09 16.26
C ARG A 16 39.42 6.77 14.77
N ALA A 17 39.68 5.51 14.45
CA ALA A 17 39.76 5.06 13.07
C ALA A 17 38.44 5.29 12.30
N ALA A 18 37.31 4.92 12.91
CA ALA A 18 36.00 5.11 12.30
C ALA A 18 35.61 6.59 12.15
N ILE A 19 35.98 7.45 13.10
CA ILE A 19 35.76 8.90 13.03
C ILE A 19 36.61 9.50 11.91
N ALA A 20 37.89 9.13 11.80
CA ALA A 20 38.76 9.60 10.72
C ALA A 20 38.23 9.20 9.33
N GLU A 21 37.76 7.96 9.18
CA GLU A 21 37.13 7.50 7.94
C GLU A 21 35.80 8.22 7.66
N ALA A 22 35.00 8.48 8.69
CA ALA A 22 33.78 9.29 8.56
C ALA A 22 34.10 10.72 8.10
N GLN A 23 35.08 11.39 8.73
CA GLN A 23 35.54 12.72 8.33
C GLN A 23 36.04 12.73 6.88
N ALA A 24 36.76 11.70 6.44
CA ALA A 24 37.19 11.57 5.05
C ALA A 24 36.01 11.47 4.07
N ILE A 25 34.99 10.68 4.41
CA ILE A 25 33.75 10.58 3.60
C ILE A 25 33.04 11.94 3.54
N LEU A 26 32.92 12.64 4.67
CA LEU A 26 32.27 13.95 4.74
C LEU A 26 33.00 14.99 3.88
N ARG A 27 34.34 15.07 3.97
CA ARG A 27 35.13 15.99 3.13
C ARG A 27 34.97 15.69 1.63
N ALA A 28 34.89 14.41 1.27
CA ALA A 28 34.71 14.01 -0.13
C ALA A 28 33.31 14.32 -0.68
N GLN A 29 32.27 14.23 0.15
CA GLN A 29 30.88 14.43 -0.26
C GLN A 29 30.39 15.87 -0.13
N PHE A 30 30.99 16.67 0.75
CA PHE A 30 30.61 18.05 1.02
C PHE A 30 31.83 18.99 0.94
N PRO A 31 32.37 19.24 -0.26
CA PRO A 31 33.53 20.13 -0.43
C PRO A 31 33.27 21.59 -0.02
N GLY A 32 32.00 21.99 0.11
CA GLY A 32 31.60 23.32 0.60
C GLY A 32 31.30 23.42 2.10
N MET A 33 31.42 22.32 2.86
CA MET A 33 31.30 22.35 4.32
C MET A 33 32.57 22.92 4.94
N ASP A 34 32.45 23.73 5.99
CA ASP A 34 33.61 24.27 6.71
C ASP A 34 34.46 23.09 7.27
N PRO A 35 35.75 22.97 6.90
CA PRO A 35 36.61 21.94 7.44
C PRO A 35 36.65 21.93 8.98
N ALA A 36 36.50 23.09 9.63
CA ALA A 36 36.47 23.19 11.09
C ALA A 36 35.27 22.45 11.71
N ASP A 37 34.12 22.42 11.04
CA ASP A 37 32.94 21.68 11.50
C ASP A 37 33.15 20.16 11.43
N ILE A 38 33.84 19.69 10.39
CA ILE A 38 34.20 18.28 10.23
C ILE A 38 35.25 17.87 11.26
N ASP A 39 36.24 18.74 11.50
CA ASP A 39 37.35 18.51 12.43
C ASP A 39 36.88 18.51 13.89
N ALA A 40 35.83 19.27 14.23
CA ALA A 40 35.23 19.35 15.55
C ALA A 40 34.33 18.14 15.92
N LEU A 41 34.11 17.20 15.00
CA LEU A 41 33.24 16.03 15.25
C LEU A 41 33.65 15.17 16.47
N PRO A 42 34.94 14.89 16.74
CA PRO A 42 35.36 14.19 17.97
C PRO A 42 34.94 14.96 19.24
N ASP A 43 35.16 16.27 19.27
CA ASP A 43 34.87 17.10 20.44
C ASP A 43 33.36 17.19 20.71
N ARG A 44 32.54 17.19 19.64
CA ARG A 44 31.07 17.14 19.74
C ARG A 44 30.56 15.83 20.35
N LEU A 45 31.28 14.72 20.18
CA LEU A 45 30.93 13.42 20.78
C LEU A 45 31.32 13.36 22.25
N ASP A 46 32.45 13.95 22.63
CA ASP A 46 32.94 13.92 24.01
C ASP A 46 32.27 15.00 24.90
N ASN A 47 31.76 16.09 24.31
CA ASN A 47 31.05 17.17 25.01
C ASN A 47 29.62 17.40 24.48
N PRO A 48 28.66 16.52 24.83
CA PRO A 48 27.30 16.53 24.29
C PRO A 48 26.41 17.72 24.74
N PHE A 49 26.93 18.67 25.51
CA PHE A 49 26.18 19.84 25.99
C PHE A 49 26.64 21.17 25.40
N ALA A 50 27.74 21.19 24.65
CA ALA A 50 28.34 22.44 24.14
C ALA A 50 27.40 23.25 23.23
N GLN A 51 26.47 22.60 22.53
CA GLN A 51 25.54 23.23 21.58
C GLN A 51 24.06 23.06 21.96
N ARG A 52 23.74 22.68 23.21
CA ARG A 52 22.39 22.26 23.68
C ARG A 52 21.75 21.09 22.91
N PHE A 53 22.43 20.56 21.88
CA PHE A 53 22.12 19.30 21.22
C PHE A 53 23.05 18.19 21.70
N VAL A 54 22.49 16.99 21.87
CA VAL A 54 23.26 15.76 22.08
C VAL A 54 23.58 15.16 20.71
N ALA A 55 24.86 15.15 20.33
CA ALA A 55 25.32 14.60 19.05
C ALA A 55 25.63 13.10 19.15
N ASP A 56 25.16 12.32 18.18
CA ASP A 56 25.47 10.90 18.00
C ASP A 56 26.03 10.66 16.58
N LEU A 57 27.22 10.06 16.48
CA LEU A 57 27.79 9.60 15.21
C LEU A 57 27.44 8.12 14.98
N PHE A 58 26.90 7.82 13.80
CA PHE A 58 26.62 6.47 13.33
C PHE A 58 27.48 6.16 12.11
N VAL A 59 28.10 4.97 12.09
CA VAL A 59 28.88 4.48 10.95
C VAL A 59 28.37 3.13 10.48
N ALA A 60 28.29 2.94 9.16
CA ALA A 60 28.02 1.65 8.53
C ALA A 60 29.35 1.05 8.07
N GLN A 61 29.76 -0.06 8.69
CA GLN A 61 31.05 -0.71 8.44
C GLN A 61 30.90 -2.00 7.62
N ASP A 62 31.82 -2.26 6.70
CA ASP A 62 31.90 -3.52 5.96
C ASP A 62 32.49 -4.66 6.81
N ALA A 63 32.56 -5.87 6.24
CA ALA A 63 33.10 -7.04 6.92
C ALA A 63 34.59 -6.89 7.33
N ARG A 64 35.29 -5.90 6.80
CA ARG A 64 36.68 -5.54 7.15
C ARG A 64 36.75 -4.32 8.06
N ALA A 65 35.63 -3.95 8.69
CA ALA A 65 35.47 -2.80 9.58
C ALA A 65 35.70 -1.42 8.93
N ARG A 66 35.73 -1.32 7.59
CA ARG A 66 35.84 -0.02 6.92
C ARG A 66 34.50 0.67 6.84
N VAL A 67 34.46 1.96 7.16
CA VAL A 67 33.29 2.81 7.07
C VAL A 67 32.91 3.04 5.61
N ARG A 68 31.65 2.75 5.28
CA ARG A 68 31.07 2.89 3.94
C ARG A 68 29.99 3.96 3.89
N ALA A 69 29.47 4.35 5.05
CA ALA A 69 28.59 5.49 5.22
C ALA A 69 28.69 6.00 6.66
N ALA A 70 28.48 7.29 6.84
CA ALA A 70 28.47 7.96 8.14
C ALA A 70 27.28 8.92 8.23
N ALA A 71 26.75 9.09 9.43
CA ALA A 71 25.69 10.06 9.71
C ALA A 71 25.80 10.64 11.11
N VAL A 72 25.44 11.91 11.26
CA VAL A 72 25.41 12.62 12.53
C VAL A 72 23.96 12.97 12.86
N LEU A 73 23.51 12.54 14.03
CA LEU A 73 22.19 12.82 14.58
C LEU A 73 22.33 13.74 15.77
N LEU A 74 21.63 14.86 15.76
CA LEU A 74 21.52 15.78 16.87
C LEU A 74 20.18 15.55 17.57
N HIS A 75 20.16 15.52 18.90
CA HIS A 75 18.93 15.38 19.67
C HIS A 75 18.75 16.56 20.60
N ASP A 76 17.57 17.19 20.55
CA ASP A 76 17.17 18.24 21.48
C ASP A 76 16.33 17.64 22.62
N PRO A 77 16.85 17.58 23.86
CA PRO A 77 16.14 16.98 24.98
C PRO A 77 15.06 17.89 25.58
N GLU A 78 15.03 19.18 25.26
CA GLU A 78 14.03 20.12 25.78
C GLU A 78 12.77 20.08 24.95
N LEU A 79 12.93 20.10 23.62
CA LEU A 79 11.83 20.11 22.67
C LEU A 79 11.45 18.71 22.16
N ASN A 80 12.22 17.68 22.50
CA ASN A 80 12.02 16.28 22.09
C ASN A 80 11.94 16.12 20.57
N PHE A 81 12.93 16.64 19.85
CA PHE A 81 13.08 16.38 18.41
C PHE A 81 14.51 15.95 18.07
N ALA A 82 14.66 15.28 16.93
CA ALA A 82 15.97 14.95 16.38
C ALA A 82 16.21 15.76 15.10
N PHE A 83 17.45 16.14 14.86
CA PHE A 83 17.91 16.78 13.64
C PHE A 83 18.97 15.91 12.97
N LEU A 84 18.74 15.46 11.75
CA LEU A 84 19.76 14.78 10.95
C LEU A 84 20.67 15.86 10.34
N ASP A 85 21.86 15.98 10.93
CA ASP A 85 22.83 17.00 10.54
C ASP A 85 23.48 16.65 9.20
N VAL A 86 23.99 15.43 9.08
CA VAL A 86 24.60 14.95 7.84
C VAL A 86 24.43 13.45 7.69
N ILE A 87 24.27 13.00 6.44
CA ILE A 87 24.38 11.60 6.04
C ILE A 87 25.14 11.52 4.71
N ALA A 88 26.16 10.68 4.67
CA ALA A 88 26.99 10.49 3.49
C ALA A 88 27.39 9.03 3.32
N ALA A 89 27.49 8.62 2.07
CA ALA A 89 28.10 7.35 1.69
C ALA A 89 29.48 7.59 1.07
N ASP A 90 30.37 6.63 1.24
CA ASP A 90 31.68 6.61 0.58
C ASP A 90 31.49 6.69 -0.95
N PRO A 91 32.09 7.67 -1.65
CA PRO A 91 32.00 7.77 -3.11
C PRO A 91 32.54 6.54 -3.85
N GLY A 92 33.46 5.79 -3.22
CA GLY A 92 33.97 4.50 -3.71
C GLY A 92 33.07 3.31 -3.39
N ALA A 93 31.95 3.52 -2.69
CA ALA A 93 30.93 2.50 -2.49
C ALA A 93 30.03 2.40 -3.74
N ARG A 94 29.67 1.16 -4.12
CA ARG A 94 28.72 0.95 -5.21
C ARG A 94 27.40 1.67 -4.89
N ALA A 95 26.98 2.55 -5.80
CA ALA A 95 25.65 3.15 -5.75
C ALA A 95 24.58 2.05 -5.62
N GLY A 96 23.63 2.22 -4.69
CA GLY A 96 22.61 1.20 -4.41
C GLY A 96 23.05 0.03 -3.52
N SER A 97 24.18 0.14 -2.81
CA SER A 97 24.66 -0.89 -1.85
C SER A 97 23.78 -1.09 -0.60
N GLY A 98 22.65 -0.37 -0.47
CA GLY A 98 21.73 -0.44 0.66
C GLY A 98 22.21 0.25 1.95
N ALA A 99 23.50 0.59 2.05
CA ALA A 99 24.10 1.15 3.25
C ALA A 99 23.46 2.48 3.70
N GLY A 100 23.19 3.40 2.77
CA GLY A 100 22.55 4.69 3.09
C GLY A 100 21.11 4.53 3.60
N GLY A 101 20.33 3.62 3.00
CA GLY A 101 18.96 3.33 3.45
C GLY A 101 18.93 2.66 4.83
N ALA A 102 19.79 1.65 5.05
CA ALA A 102 19.90 0.99 6.35
C ALA A 102 20.39 1.96 7.44
N LEU A 103 21.32 2.86 7.11
CA LEU A 103 21.81 3.88 8.03
C LEU A 103 20.70 4.87 8.38
N TYR A 104 19.95 5.36 7.39
CA TYR A 104 18.82 6.27 7.61
C TYR A 104 17.74 5.63 8.51
N GLU A 105 17.36 4.37 8.27
CA GLU A 105 16.39 3.67 9.13
C GLU A 105 16.90 3.49 10.57
N ARG A 106 18.21 3.25 10.77
CA ARG A 106 18.81 3.18 12.12
C ARG A 106 18.77 4.53 12.83
N LEU A 107 18.93 5.65 12.11
CA LEU A 107 18.82 7.00 12.67
C LEU A 107 17.38 7.29 13.11
N ARG A 108 16.38 6.92 12.30
CA ARG A 108 14.96 7.02 12.67
C ARG A 108 14.67 6.23 13.95
N GLN A 109 15.20 5.00 14.04
CA GLN A 109 15.10 4.20 15.26
C GLN A 109 15.78 4.88 16.46
N ALA A 110 16.98 5.45 16.28
CA ALA A 110 17.71 6.14 17.34
C ALA A 110 16.97 7.38 17.85
N ALA A 111 16.39 8.16 16.93
CA ALA A 111 15.56 9.32 17.26
C ALA A 111 14.33 8.89 18.09
N ALA A 112 13.62 7.85 17.64
CA ALA A 112 12.47 7.32 18.37
C ALA A 112 12.84 6.72 19.74
N GLU A 113 13.97 6.02 19.85
CA GLU A 113 14.51 5.49 21.12
C GLU A 113 14.80 6.58 22.15
N ARG A 114 15.10 7.80 21.70
CA ARG A 114 15.33 8.98 22.55
C ARG A 114 14.06 9.78 22.84
N GLY A 115 12.91 9.34 22.33
CA GLY A 115 11.63 10.02 22.52
C GLY A 115 11.39 11.21 21.61
N ALA A 116 12.16 11.34 20.51
CA ALA A 116 11.92 12.40 19.55
C ALA A 116 10.54 12.22 18.88
N GLU A 117 9.77 13.30 18.80
CA GLU A 117 8.45 13.33 18.14
C GLU A 117 8.56 13.66 16.64
N GLY A 118 9.77 13.79 16.13
CA GLY A 118 10.03 14.05 14.71
C GLY A 118 11.52 14.11 14.43
N LEU A 119 11.88 13.72 13.22
CA LEU A 119 13.21 13.87 12.66
C LEU A 119 13.18 14.96 11.58
N TYR A 120 13.98 16.00 11.78
CA TYR A 120 14.09 17.17 10.91
C TYR A 120 15.45 17.18 10.21
N PHE A 121 15.51 17.70 8.99
CA PHE A 121 16.78 17.94 8.29
C PHE A 121 16.58 18.87 7.12
N GLU A 122 17.68 19.42 6.63
CA GLU A 122 17.69 20.29 5.46
C GLU A 122 17.96 19.50 4.19
N CYS A 123 17.21 19.81 3.13
CA CYS A 123 17.47 19.28 1.80
C CYS A 123 17.32 20.39 0.76
N LEU A 124 18.33 20.54 -0.10
CA LEU A 124 18.31 21.54 -1.16
C LEU A 124 17.10 21.36 -2.09
N PRO A 125 16.58 22.46 -2.67
CA PRO A 125 15.32 22.43 -3.38
C PRO A 125 15.44 21.78 -4.76
N ASP A 126 14.33 21.17 -5.19
CA ASP A 126 14.11 20.57 -6.51
C ASP A 126 13.18 21.42 -7.39
N ASP A 127 12.92 22.65 -6.97
CA ASP A 127 12.12 23.63 -7.69
C ASP A 127 13.05 24.45 -8.60
N PRO A 128 12.73 24.60 -9.90
CA PRO A 128 13.54 25.40 -10.81
C PRO A 128 13.70 26.87 -10.39
N ASP A 129 12.72 27.44 -9.67
CA ASP A 129 12.77 28.83 -9.23
C ASP A 129 13.71 29.01 -8.02
N LEU A 130 13.86 27.97 -7.20
CA LEU A 130 14.75 27.97 -6.03
C LEU A 130 16.14 27.40 -6.33
N SER A 131 16.25 26.46 -7.27
CA SER A 131 17.49 25.79 -7.69
C SER A 131 17.61 25.85 -9.22
N PRO A 132 18.22 26.93 -9.77
CA PRO A 132 18.22 27.17 -11.22
C PRO A 132 19.13 26.21 -12.00
N ASP A 133 20.23 25.75 -11.40
CA ASP A 133 21.16 24.82 -12.06
C ASP A 133 20.54 23.43 -12.26
N PRO A 134 20.38 22.93 -13.51
CA PRO A 134 19.72 21.65 -13.76
C PRO A 134 20.41 20.43 -13.19
N GLU A 135 21.74 20.43 -13.09
CA GLU A 135 22.49 19.28 -12.57
C GLU A 135 22.32 19.18 -11.05
N THR A 136 22.52 20.29 -10.34
CA THR A 136 22.28 20.42 -8.90
C THR A 136 20.82 20.07 -8.57
N ARG A 137 19.86 20.63 -9.31
CA ARG A 137 18.43 20.33 -9.14
C ARG A 137 18.10 18.84 -9.33
N ARG A 138 18.77 18.15 -10.26
CA ARG A 138 18.63 16.70 -10.43
C ARG A 138 19.16 15.92 -9.22
N GLN A 139 20.31 16.32 -8.68
CA GLN A 139 20.87 15.70 -7.47
C GLN A 139 19.95 15.94 -6.25
N ASN A 140 19.39 17.13 -6.13
CA ASN A 140 18.43 17.51 -5.08
C ASN A 140 17.15 16.66 -5.18
N ALA A 141 16.61 16.49 -6.39
CA ALA A 141 15.48 15.62 -6.66
C ALA A 141 15.76 14.14 -6.30
N ASP A 142 16.98 13.66 -6.54
CA ASP A 142 17.39 12.30 -6.16
C ASP A 142 17.49 12.12 -4.64
N ARG A 143 17.99 13.13 -3.91
CA ARG A 143 18.02 13.15 -2.44
C ARG A 143 16.62 13.19 -1.84
N LEU A 144 15.77 14.11 -2.30
CA LEU A 144 14.37 14.18 -1.86
C LEU A 144 13.61 12.88 -2.18
N ARG A 145 13.85 12.27 -3.33
CA ARG A 145 13.29 10.96 -3.68
C ARG A 145 13.78 9.84 -2.75
N PHE A 146 15.01 9.89 -2.26
CA PHE A 146 15.50 8.94 -1.28
C PHE A 146 14.72 9.05 0.03
N TYR A 147 14.56 10.27 0.57
CA TYR A 147 13.87 10.51 1.84
C TYR A 147 12.35 10.27 1.76
N GLU A 148 11.72 10.64 0.65
CA GLU A 148 10.27 10.48 0.46
C GLU A 148 9.83 8.99 0.48
N ARG A 149 10.75 8.05 0.19
CA ARG A 149 10.50 6.60 0.34
C ARG A 149 10.24 6.19 1.78
N PHE A 150 10.79 6.93 2.74
CA PHE A 150 10.62 6.70 4.18
C PHE A 150 9.46 7.51 4.78
N GLY A 151 8.78 8.33 3.95
CA GLY A 151 7.69 9.21 4.36
C GLY A 151 8.11 10.63 4.74
N ALA A 152 9.41 10.92 4.70
CA ALA A 152 9.95 12.25 5.00
C ALA A 152 9.67 13.24 3.85
N ARG A 153 9.11 14.40 4.16
CA ARG A 153 8.66 15.38 3.16
C ARG A 153 9.00 16.81 3.57
N PRO A 154 9.29 17.72 2.61
CA PRO A 154 9.43 19.15 2.89
C PRO A 154 8.20 19.71 3.60
N ILE A 155 8.41 20.59 4.58
CA ILE A 155 7.39 21.47 5.12
C ILE A 155 7.24 22.63 4.13
N ALA A 156 6.04 22.82 3.61
CA ALA A 156 5.69 23.86 2.66
C ALA A 156 4.80 24.92 3.32
N GLY A 157 4.81 26.14 2.76
CA GLY A 157 4.06 27.27 3.31
C GLY A 157 4.80 28.00 4.44
N THR A 158 6.12 27.82 4.53
CA THR A 158 7.00 28.59 5.43
C THR A 158 7.97 29.43 4.61
N ALA A 159 8.66 30.37 5.24
CA ALA A 159 9.74 31.13 4.61
C ALA A 159 11.11 30.47 4.83
N TYR A 160 11.17 29.20 5.26
CA TYR A 160 12.43 28.50 5.57
C TYR A 160 13.34 28.35 4.34
N GLU A 161 12.72 28.15 3.17
CA GLU A 161 13.38 28.08 1.86
C GLU A 161 13.70 29.48 1.28
N THR A 162 13.69 30.54 2.08
CA THR A 162 14.07 31.89 1.65
C THR A 162 15.58 32.06 1.81
N PRO A 163 16.31 32.56 0.80
CA PRO A 163 17.74 32.84 0.92
C PRO A 163 18.04 33.86 2.03
N ILE A 164 19.10 33.61 2.80
CA ILE A 164 19.55 34.51 3.88
C ILE A 164 20.04 35.83 3.28
N LYS A 165 20.76 35.79 2.15
CA LYS A 165 21.17 36.99 1.41
C LYS A 165 20.37 37.12 0.11
N PRO A 166 19.93 38.34 -0.25
CA PRO A 166 19.28 38.59 -1.53
C PRO A 166 20.14 38.14 -2.71
N GLY A 167 19.57 37.35 -3.61
CA GLY A 167 20.24 36.86 -4.83
C GLY A 167 21.00 35.53 -4.68
N GLU A 168 21.09 34.97 -3.46
CA GLU A 168 21.52 33.58 -3.27
C GLU A 168 20.41 32.61 -3.74
N THR A 169 20.80 31.44 -4.23
CA THR A 169 19.91 30.36 -4.66
C THR A 169 20.12 29.13 -3.77
N ASP A 170 19.30 28.09 -3.95
CA ASP A 170 19.45 26.80 -3.27
C ASP A 170 19.27 26.87 -1.74
N ALA A 171 18.47 27.82 -1.25
CA ALA A 171 18.04 27.83 0.15
C ALA A 171 17.26 26.53 0.46
N PRO A 172 17.64 25.79 1.53
CA PRO A 172 17.14 24.44 1.75
C PRO A 172 15.66 24.42 2.17
N TYR A 173 14.97 23.35 1.82
CA TYR A 173 13.74 22.99 2.51
C TYR A 173 14.04 22.44 3.89
N LEU A 174 13.21 22.77 4.88
CA LEU A 174 13.10 21.97 6.08
C LEU A 174 12.24 20.73 5.79
N VAL A 175 12.83 19.55 5.94
CA VAL A 175 12.17 18.26 5.74
C VAL A 175 11.78 17.67 7.08
N PHE A 176 10.58 17.09 7.15
CA PHE A 176 10.05 16.42 8.32
C PHE A 176 9.78 14.94 8.05
N ASP A 177 10.30 14.08 8.94
CA ASP A 177 9.97 12.67 9.06
C ASP A 177 9.28 12.43 10.41
N GLY A 178 8.00 12.06 10.37
CA GLY A 178 7.19 11.79 11.56
C GLY A 178 7.54 10.48 12.28
N LEU A 179 8.67 9.83 11.94
CA LEU A 179 9.16 8.59 12.55
C LEU A 179 8.14 7.45 12.52
N GLY A 180 7.21 7.48 11.56
CA GLY A 180 6.18 6.46 11.36
C GLY A 180 4.92 6.60 12.23
N GLY A 181 4.76 7.69 12.99
CA GLY A 181 3.56 7.85 13.84
C GLY A 181 3.21 9.28 14.28
N HIS A 182 4.09 10.25 14.06
CA HIS A 182 3.87 11.64 14.45
C HIS A 182 3.37 12.46 13.27
N ALA A 183 2.29 13.21 13.49
CA ALA A 183 1.84 14.24 12.58
C ALA A 183 2.76 15.47 12.66
N LEU A 184 2.72 16.31 11.63
CA LEU A 184 3.40 17.60 11.65
C LEU A 184 2.92 18.41 12.88
N PRO A 185 3.82 18.98 13.70
CA PRO A 185 3.42 19.68 14.91
C PRO A 185 2.65 20.96 14.61
N GLY A 186 1.83 21.40 15.57
CA GLY A 186 1.13 22.68 15.52
C GLY A 186 2.08 23.89 15.55
N ALA A 187 1.57 25.06 15.16
CA ALA A 187 2.39 26.22 14.79
C ALA A 187 3.34 26.70 15.91
N GLU A 188 2.87 26.69 17.15
CA GLU A 188 3.67 27.08 18.32
C GLU A 188 4.87 26.15 18.52
N ARG A 189 4.64 24.83 18.45
CA ARG A 189 5.70 23.83 18.61
C ARG A 189 6.65 23.84 17.42
N LEU A 190 6.14 23.98 16.20
CA LEU A 190 6.98 24.09 15.02
C LEU A 190 7.88 25.34 15.08
N ARG A 191 7.36 26.49 15.53
CA ARG A 191 8.17 27.69 15.76
C ARG A 191 9.28 27.45 16.78
N ALA A 192 8.99 26.78 17.89
CA ALA A 192 10.02 26.46 18.88
C ALA A 192 11.13 25.56 18.30
N ILE A 193 10.77 24.54 17.52
CA ILE A 193 11.73 23.64 16.86
C ILE A 193 12.55 24.40 15.81
N VAL A 194 11.90 25.21 14.96
CA VAL A 194 12.58 26.00 13.91
C VAL A 194 13.51 27.04 14.54
N ALA A 195 13.09 27.72 15.61
CA ALA A 195 13.95 28.64 16.36
C ALA A 195 15.17 27.91 16.92
N ALA A 196 14.97 26.75 17.56
CA ALA A 196 16.07 25.94 18.08
C ALA A 196 17.06 25.52 16.98
N ILE A 197 16.58 25.14 15.79
CA ILE A 197 17.44 24.82 14.64
C ILE A 197 18.23 26.06 14.21
N LEU A 198 17.55 27.17 13.89
CA LEU A 198 18.21 28.35 13.33
C LEU A 198 19.16 29.04 14.32
N GLU A 199 18.80 29.10 15.60
CA GLU A 199 19.59 29.81 16.62
C GLU A 199 20.70 28.95 17.22
N ARG A 200 20.47 27.64 17.45
CA ARG A 200 21.44 26.77 18.12
C ARG A 200 22.40 26.11 17.14
N LYS A 201 21.90 25.70 15.96
CA LYS A 201 22.73 25.05 14.93
C LYS A 201 23.46 26.07 14.05
N TYR A 202 22.82 27.19 13.75
CA TYR A 202 23.33 28.21 12.81
C TYR A 202 23.52 29.60 13.45
N PRO A 203 24.13 29.71 14.65
CA PRO A 203 24.18 30.95 15.42
C PRO A 203 24.90 32.11 14.71
N THR A 204 25.84 31.80 13.80
CA THR A 204 26.64 32.79 13.05
C THR A 204 26.13 33.02 11.63
N LEU A 205 25.27 32.14 11.12
CA LEU A 205 24.79 32.18 9.74
C LEU A 205 23.41 32.86 9.62
N CYS A 206 22.54 32.68 10.62
CA CYS A 206 21.16 33.17 10.60
C CYS A 206 21.02 34.46 11.44
N PRO A 207 20.91 35.65 10.81
CA PRO A 207 20.72 36.90 11.56
C PRO A 207 19.33 36.95 12.23
N PRO A 208 19.16 37.70 13.34
CA PRO A 208 17.89 37.76 14.08
C PRO A 208 16.67 38.12 13.22
N ASP A 209 16.83 39.03 12.26
CA ASP A 209 15.74 39.45 11.36
C ASP A 209 15.29 38.32 10.42
N TYR A 210 16.23 37.47 9.98
CA TYR A 210 15.90 36.28 9.19
C TYR A 210 15.13 35.27 10.04
N VAL A 211 15.60 35.00 11.27
CA VAL A 211 14.91 34.10 12.20
C VAL A 211 13.49 34.61 12.47
N ALA A 212 13.33 35.91 12.75
CA ALA A 212 12.02 36.52 12.98
C ALA A 212 11.09 36.38 11.76
N SER A 213 11.60 36.57 10.54
CA SER A 213 10.85 36.37 9.29
C SER A 213 10.37 34.94 9.12
N VAL A 214 11.27 33.95 9.28
CA VAL A 214 10.91 32.52 9.16
C VAL A 214 9.88 32.14 10.21
N LEU A 215 10.07 32.53 11.48
CA LEU A 215 9.13 32.23 12.55
C LEU A 215 7.77 32.91 12.33
N GLY A 216 7.76 34.13 11.79
CA GLY A 216 6.54 34.87 11.45
C GLY A 216 5.72 34.22 10.33
N SER A 217 6.37 33.49 9.41
CA SER A 217 5.68 32.76 8.34
C SER A 217 4.90 31.54 8.82
N ILE A 218 5.24 30.99 9.99
CA ILE A 218 4.62 29.77 10.53
C ILE A 218 3.31 30.13 11.22
N ALA A 219 2.25 30.30 10.44
CA ALA A 219 0.90 30.61 10.93
C ALA A 219 0.05 29.33 11.15
N PRO A 220 -0.88 29.30 12.13
CA PRO A 220 -1.82 28.19 12.28
C PRO A 220 -2.61 27.94 10.99
N GLY A 221 -2.51 26.72 10.44
CA GLY A 221 -3.15 26.34 9.17
C GLY A 221 -2.50 26.94 7.90
N GLY A 222 -1.39 27.67 8.03
CA GLY A 222 -0.66 28.30 6.92
C GLY A 222 0.44 27.45 6.30
N TYR A 223 0.74 26.28 6.87
CA TYR A 223 1.79 25.37 6.41
C TYR A 223 1.30 23.91 6.45
N ASP A 224 1.88 23.06 5.61
CA ASP A 224 1.60 21.62 5.57
C ASP A 224 2.82 20.88 5.00
N LEU A 225 2.82 19.55 5.04
CA LEU A 225 3.77 18.74 4.30
C LEU A 225 3.49 18.85 2.80
N ARG A 226 4.54 19.18 2.05
CA ARG A 226 4.49 19.18 0.59
C ARG A 226 3.92 17.85 0.09
N PRO A 227 3.01 17.87 -0.91
CA PRO A 227 2.52 16.65 -1.53
C PRO A 227 3.69 15.78 -2.01
N ALA A 228 3.50 14.46 -1.90
CA ALA A 228 4.47 13.49 -2.38
C ALA A 228 4.68 13.68 -3.89
N ARG A 229 5.91 14.04 -4.29
CA ARG A 229 6.27 14.39 -5.68
C ARG A 229 6.95 13.22 -6.38
N TYR A 230 7.75 12.45 -5.64
CA TYR A 230 8.54 11.35 -6.18
C TYR A 230 7.96 9.97 -5.90
N ARG A 231 6.87 9.89 -5.13
CA ARG A 231 6.00 8.71 -5.14
C ARG A 231 5.27 8.64 -6.47
N ASN A 232 5.89 7.97 -7.44
CA ASN A 232 5.19 7.45 -8.60
C ASN A 232 5.55 5.98 -8.84
N ARG A 233 4.48 5.17 -8.99
CA ARG A 233 4.39 3.81 -9.52
C ARG A 233 5.64 2.94 -9.31
N ALA A 234 5.57 2.05 -8.32
CA ALA A 234 6.44 0.90 -8.07
C ALA A 234 7.64 0.82 -9.03
N ALA A 235 8.84 1.19 -8.53
CA ALA A 235 10.07 0.93 -9.25
C ALA A 235 10.05 -0.54 -9.70
N PRO A 236 10.35 -0.85 -10.97
CA PRO A 236 10.47 -2.24 -11.37
C PRO A 236 11.51 -2.89 -10.47
N ALA A 237 11.11 -3.98 -9.81
CA ALA A 237 12.00 -4.76 -8.97
C ALA A 237 13.31 -5.02 -9.75
N PRO A 238 14.48 -4.89 -9.10
CA PRO A 238 15.75 -5.18 -9.74
C PRO A 238 15.66 -6.57 -10.39
N ARG A 239 16.12 -6.68 -11.65
CA ARG A 239 16.10 -7.96 -12.38
C ARG A 239 17.03 -8.91 -11.65
N THR A 240 16.46 -9.83 -10.89
CA THR A 240 17.19 -10.89 -10.20
C THR A 240 17.40 -12.10 -11.09
N ASP A 241 18.46 -12.83 -10.78
CA ASP A 241 18.73 -14.12 -11.37
C ASP A 241 17.57 -15.07 -11.05
N ARG A 242 16.80 -15.44 -12.07
CA ARG A 242 15.62 -16.31 -11.97
C ARG A 242 15.96 -17.73 -11.52
N ARG A 243 17.25 -18.06 -11.38
CA ARG A 243 17.75 -19.34 -10.90
C ARG A 243 18.26 -19.30 -9.46
N ALA A 244 18.19 -18.15 -8.79
CA ALA A 244 18.58 -18.05 -7.39
C ALA A 244 17.65 -18.91 -6.50
N PRO A 245 18.19 -19.57 -5.46
CA PRO A 245 17.39 -20.34 -4.52
C PRO A 245 16.37 -19.44 -3.81
N ILE A 246 15.19 -19.98 -3.52
CA ILE A 246 14.12 -19.30 -2.80
C ILE A 246 14.55 -19.15 -1.33
N PRO A 247 14.63 -17.92 -0.79
CA PRO A 247 14.88 -17.72 0.63
C PRO A 247 13.77 -18.40 1.47
N LEU A 248 14.18 -19.26 2.38
CA LEU A 248 13.32 -19.99 3.32
C LEU A 248 13.60 -19.50 4.73
N ILE A 249 12.61 -18.86 5.35
CA ILE A 249 12.68 -18.43 6.74
C ILE A 249 11.75 -19.34 7.55
N VAL A 250 12.33 -20.08 8.50
CA VAL A 250 11.61 -21.06 9.32
C VAL A 250 11.44 -20.50 10.73
N ASN A 251 10.26 -20.70 11.32
CA ASN A 251 10.02 -20.29 12.71
C ASN A 251 10.75 -21.21 13.70
N ASP A 252 11.96 -20.83 14.13
CA ASP A 252 12.87 -21.64 14.97
C ASP A 252 12.34 -22.04 16.37
N ARG A 253 11.13 -21.60 16.74
CA ARG A 253 10.45 -21.98 18.00
C ARG A 253 8.97 -22.23 17.77
N HIS A 254 8.59 -22.83 16.64
CA HIS A 254 7.19 -23.16 16.42
C HIS A 254 6.70 -24.31 17.32
N ASP A 255 7.59 -25.21 17.72
CA ASP A 255 7.33 -26.49 18.40
C ASP A 255 6.93 -26.34 19.87
N ILE A 256 7.35 -25.25 20.51
CA ILE A 256 6.98 -24.93 21.91
C ILE A 256 5.47 -24.82 22.10
N HIS A 257 4.73 -24.45 21.05
CA HIS A 257 3.27 -24.40 21.08
C HIS A 257 2.70 -25.77 20.67
N HIS A 258 2.48 -26.67 21.61
CA HIS A 258 1.93 -28.01 21.33
C HIS A 258 0.71 -28.28 22.19
N VAL A 259 -0.46 -28.29 21.55
CA VAL A 259 -1.73 -28.67 22.17
C VAL A 259 -1.94 -30.17 21.93
N ARG A 260 -2.03 -30.96 23.01
CA ARG A 260 -2.17 -32.43 22.96
C ARG A 260 -3.60 -32.86 23.24
N GLU A 261 -4.54 -32.34 22.45
CA GLU A 261 -5.97 -32.61 22.62
C GLU A 261 -6.56 -33.32 21.40
N ARG A 262 -7.59 -34.13 21.65
CA ARG A 262 -8.25 -34.91 20.61
C ARG A 262 -8.99 -33.97 19.66
N GLY A 263 -8.62 -33.99 18.39
CA GLY A 263 -9.21 -33.14 17.35
C GLY A 263 -8.40 -31.89 17.02
N TYR A 264 -7.36 -31.55 17.79
CA TYR A 264 -6.45 -30.46 17.44
C TYR A 264 -5.45 -30.95 16.37
N VAL A 265 -5.62 -30.47 15.14
CA VAL A 265 -4.86 -30.96 13.97
C VAL A 265 -3.58 -30.16 13.70
N GLU A 266 -3.48 -28.94 14.24
CA GLU A 266 -2.34 -28.04 14.06
C GLU A 266 -1.14 -28.51 14.91
N SER A 267 -0.37 -29.48 14.39
CA SER A 267 0.68 -30.17 15.14
C SER A 267 2.11 -29.70 14.78
N PRO A 268 3.07 -29.69 15.73
CA PRO A 268 4.46 -29.35 15.45
C PRO A 268 5.11 -30.17 14.33
N VAL A 269 4.66 -31.42 14.12
CA VAL A 269 5.22 -32.33 13.10
C VAL A 269 5.06 -31.83 11.66
N ARG A 270 4.16 -30.86 11.43
CA ARG A 270 3.93 -30.25 10.11
C ARG A 270 5.20 -29.64 9.52
N ILE A 271 5.94 -28.87 10.32
CA ILE A 271 7.14 -28.15 9.85
C ILE A 271 8.27 -29.13 9.47
N PRO A 272 8.67 -30.10 10.32
CA PRO A 272 9.65 -31.11 9.92
C PRO A 272 9.21 -31.94 8.70
N ALA A 273 7.93 -32.27 8.57
CA ALA A 273 7.42 -33.02 7.42
C ALA A 273 7.55 -32.25 6.10
N ILE A 274 7.31 -30.93 6.13
CA ILE A 274 7.55 -30.05 4.97
C ILE A 274 9.05 -29.97 4.68
N LEU A 275 9.87 -29.65 5.69
CA LEU A 275 11.33 -29.48 5.52
C LEU A 275 11.99 -30.73 4.95
N ALA A 276 11.62 -31.92 5.44
CA ALA A 276 12.19 -33.18 4.97
C ALA A 276 11.99 -33.41 3.47
N GLU A 277 10.93 -32.87 2.88
CA GLU A 277 10.68 -32.93 1.44
C GLU A 277 11.31 -31.75 0.69
N LEU A 278 11.25 -30.53 1.25
CA LEU A 278 11.85 -29.35 0.60
C LEU A 278 13.38 -29.47 0.48
N ASP A 279 14.06 -30.05 1.47
CA ASP A 279 15.51 -30.26 1.44
C ASP A 279 15.96 -31.14 0.27
N LYS A 280 15.08 -32.04 -0.21
CA LYS A 280 15.36 -32.91 -1.38
C LYS A 280 15.35 -32.15 -2.71
N SER A 281 14.73 -30.98 -2.76
CA SER A 281 14.50 -30.24 -4.01
C SER A 281 15.70 -29.41 -4.46
N GLY A 282 16.56 -28.99 -3.52
CA GLY A 282 17.63 -28.03 -3.79
C GLY A 282 17.15 -26.61 -4.14
N LEU A 283 15.84 -26.32 -4.00
CA LEU A 283 15.24 -25.04 -4.41
C LEU A 283 15.44 -23.91 -3.38
N PHE A 284 15.86 -24.21 -2.14
CA PHE A 284 15.78 -23.27 -1.04
C PHE A 284 17.13 -22.92 -0.42
N GLU A 285 17.25 -21.67 0.02
CA GLU A 285 18.32 -21.19 0.88
C GLU A 285 17.72 -20.83 2.24
N ARG A 286 18.10 -21.56 3.30
CA ARG A 286 17.62 -21.25 4.65
C ARG A 286 18.24 -19.94 5.16
N ARG A 287 17.40 -19.06 5.69
CA ARG A 287 17.81 -17.81 6.35
C ARG A 287 17.24 -17.76 7.76
N PRO A 288 18.00 -17.25 8.74
CA PRO A 288 17.51 -17.13 10.11
C PRO A 288 16.41 -16.07 10.18
N ALA A 289 15.38 -16.33 10.99
CA ALA A 289 14.40 -15.32 11.35
C ALA A 289 15.08 -14.20 12.16
N ARG A 290 14.64 -12.95 11.94
CA ARG A 290 15.12 -11.78 12.70
C ARG A 290 13.95 -11.10 13.36
N ARG A 291 14.21 -10.46 14.51
CA ARG A 291 13.18 -9.73 15.24
C ARG A 291 12.86 -8.41 14.54
N PHE A 292 11.59 -8.21 14.20
CA PHE A 292 11.06 -6.93 13.74
C PHE A 292 10.39 -6.13 14.87
N PRO A 293 10.21 -4.80 14.73
CA PRO A 293 9.47 -4.01 15.71
C PRO A 293 7.99 -4.43 15.79
N ASP A 294 7.43 -4.47 17.00
CA ASP A 294 6.02 -4.84 17.23
C ASP A 294 5.01 -3.84 16.62
N ARG A 295 5.47 -2.67 16.13
CA ARG A 295 4.64 -1.67 15.42
C ARG A 295 3.91 -2.28 14.22
N TRP A 296 4.59 -3.16 13.47
CA TRP A 296 4.02 -3.83 12.30
C TRP A 296 2.85 -4.74 12.64
N ILE A 297 2.82 -5.27 13.86
CA ILE A 297 1.68 -6.04 14.37
C ILE A 297 0.55 -5.10 14.76
N ARG A 298 0.87 -4.00 15.44
CA ARG A 298 -0.11 -3.01 15.96
C ARG A 298 -0.74 -2.12 14.89
N GLU A 299 -0.12 -2.00 13.72
CA GLU A 299 -0.74 -1.37 12.54
C GLU A 299 -1.87 -2.23 11.95
N VAL A 300 -1.86 -3.54 12.24
CA VAL A 300 -2.78 -4.53 11.65
C VAL A 300 -3.81 -5.00 12.68
N HIS A 301 -3.41 -5.17 13.93
CA HIS A 301 -4.23 -5.67 15.03
C HIS A 301 -4.49 -4.59 16.07
N ASP A 302 -5.69 -4.58 16.66
CA ASP A 302 -6.06 -3.72 17.78
C ASP A 302 -5.04 -3.90 18.92
N ALA A 303 -4.46 -2.80 19.38
CA ALA A 303 -3.43 -2.83 20.43
C ALA A 303 -3.89 -3.55 21.70
N ARG A 304 -5.20 -3.50 22.02
CA ARG A 304 -5.78 -4.16 23.19
C ARG A 304 -5.81 -5.69 23.03
N LEU A 305 -6.09 -6.19 21.83
CA LEU A 305 -5.98 -7.63 21.53
C LEU A 305 -4.54 -8.10 21.73
N ILE A 306 -3.57 -7.34 21.20
CA ILE A 306 -2.15 -7.67 21.31
C ILE A 306 -1.68 -7.69 22.76
N ASP A 307 -2.05 -6.67 23.54
CA ASP A 307 -1.69 -6.60 24.95
C ASP A 307 -2.40 -7.68 25.78
N TYR A 308 -3.62 -8.06 25.40
CA TYR A 308 -4.34 -9.20 25.97
C TYR A 308 -3.61 -10.53 25.67
N LEU A 309 -3.36 -10.87 24.40
CA LEU A 309 -2.71 -12.13 24.02
C LEU A 309 -1.35 -12.29 24.70
N ARG A 310 -0.53 -11.24 24.71
CA ARG A 310 0.79 -11.23 25.37
C ARG A 310 0.65 -11.55 26.86
N ARG A 311 -0.27 -10.88 27.56
CA ARG A 311 -0.49 -11.06 29.00
C ARG A 311 -1.13 -12.41 29.33
N ALA A 312 -2.19 -12.78 28.63
CA ALA A 312 -2.92 -14.02 28.84
C ALA A 312 -2.02 -15.24 28.60
N CYS A 313 -1.15 -15.22 27.58
CA CYS A 313 -0.14 -16.26 27.40
C CYS A 313 0.89 -16.24 28.53
N ALA A 314 1.45 -15.08 28.91
CA ALA A 314 2.45 -15.02 29.98
C ALA A 314 1.92 -15.58 31.32
N GLU A 315 0.65 -15.33 31.62
CA GLU A 315 -0.02 -15.76 32.85
C GLU A 315 -0.69 -17.16 32.75
N ALA A 316 -0.69 -17.80 31.57
CA ALA A 316 -1.27 -19.12 31.39
C ALA A 316 -0.44 -20.18 32.14
N PRO A 317 -1.08 -21.09 32.90
CA PRO A 317 -0.38 -22.20 33.53
C PRO A 317 0.35 -23.09 32.52
N GLU A 318 1.51 -23.63 32.88
CA GLU A 318 2.38 -24.36 31.94
C GLU A 318 1.75 -25.62 31.34
N LYS A 319 0.78 -26.23 32.03
CA LYS A 319 0.14 -27.50 31.63
C LYS A 319 -1.33 -27.35 31.26
N THR A 320 -1.86 -26.12 31.23
CA THR A 320 -3.29 -25.88 31.05
C THR A 320 -3.52 -24.86 29.95
N ALA A 321 -4.27 -25.26 28.94
CA ALA A 321 -4.79 -24.36 27.93
C ALA A 321 -6.09 -23.69 28.43
N LEU A 322 -6.27 -22.43 28.09
CA LEU A 322 -7.49 -21.68 28.35
C LEU A 322 -8.35 -21.68 27.08
N TYR A 323 -9.54 -22.27 27.17
CA TYR A 323 -10.48 -22.32 26.06
C TYR A 323 -11.59 -21.27 26.22
N PRO A 324 -11.93 -20.53 25.16
CA PRO A 324 -13.10 -19.69 25.13
C PRO A 324 -14.38 -20.54 25.06
N TYR A 325 -15.44 -20.13 25.76
CA TYR A 325 -16.74 -20.81 25.72
C TYR A 325 -17.95 -19.86 25.69
N VAL A 326 -17.77 -18.56 25.93
CA VAL A 326 -18.82 -17.53 25.87
C VAL A 326 -18.34 -16.38 24.99
N PHE A 327 -19.16 -15.99 24.01
CA PHE A 327 -18.80 -15.01 22.97
C PHE A 327 -19.76 -13.81 22.98
N PRO A 328 -19.25 -12.56 22.94
CA PRO A 328 -20.08 -11.36 23.02
C PRO A 328 -20.69 -10.99 21.66
N ILE A 329 -21.73 -11.71 21.21
CA ILE A 329 -22.36 -11.49 19.89
C ILE A 329 -23.10 -10.14 19.81
N ARG A 330 -23.86 -9.78 20.85
CA ARG A 330 -24.74 -8.60 20.83
C ARG A 330 -24.08 -7.32 21.38
N ASN A 331 -23.19 -7.46 22.36
CA ASN A 331 -22.59 -6.31 23.05
C ASN A 331 -21.18 -6.66 23.54
N ALA A 332 -20.18 -6.06 22.86
CA ALA A 332 -18.77 -6.17 23.21
C ALA A 332 -18.22 -4.88 23.86
N ALA A 333 -19.06 -4.03 24.46
CA ALA A 333 -18.61 -2.75 25.00
C ALA A 333 -17.72 -2.87 26.25
N ARG A 334 -17.85 -3.96 27.02
CA ARG A 334 -17.14 -4.16 28.29
C ARG A 334 -16.50 -5.55 28.37
N PRO A 335 -15.16 -5.65 28.45
CA PRO A 335 -14.49 -6.94 28.60
C PRO A 335 -14.77 -7.54 29.99
N PRO A 336 -15.07 -8.85 30.07
CA PRO A 336 -15.30 -9.54 31.34
C PRO A 336 -14.00 -9.79 32.10
N LYS A 337 -14.09 -10.10 33.40
CA LYS A 337 -12.91 -10.35 34.27
C LYS A 337 -12.49 -11.82 34.33
N GLU A 338 -13.45 -12.74 34.22
CA GLU A 338 -13.16 -14.18 34.25
C GLU A 338 -12.39 -14.56 32.98
N ARG A 339 -11.33 -15.36 33.14
CA ARG A 339 -10.31 -15.58 32.09
C ARG A 339 -10.88 -16.25 30.85
N SER A 340 -11.69 -17.30 31.00
CA SER A 340 -12.20 -18.10 29.87
C SER A 340 -13.31 -17.38 29.10
N VAL A 341 -14.14 -16.58 29.77
CA VAL A 341 -15.10 -15.67 29.14
C VAL A 341 -14.35 -14.50 28.48
N LEU A 342 -13.27 -13.98 29.08
CA LEU A 342 -12.43 -12.96 28.46
C LEU A 342 -11.70 -13.48 27.21
N ALA A 343 -11.33 -14.77 27.17
CA ALA A 343 -10.82 -15.39 25.95
C ALA A 343 -11.85 -15.35 24.83
N GLY A 344 -13.13 -15.66 25.12
CA GLY A 344 -14.20 -15.59 24.13
C GLY A 344 -14.58 -14.17 23.71
N TYR A 345 -14.19 -13.13 24.46
CA TYR A 345 -14.30 -11.74 24.02
C TYR A 345 -13.35 -11.41 22.86
N TRP A 346 -12.21 -12.10 22.79
CA TRP A 346 -11.16 -11.87 21.79
C TRP A 346 -11.04 -13.03 20.79
N CYS A 347 -11.88 -14.06 20.86
CA CYS A 347 -11.80 -15.25 20.03
C CYS A 347 -13.09 -15.46 19.23
N ILE A 348 -13.00 -16.04 18.02
CA ILE A 348 -14.16 -16.35 17.18
C ILE A 348 -14.58 -17.83 17.19
N ASP A 349 -13.85 -18.70 17.90
CA ASP A 349 -14.17 -20.13 18.02
C ASP A 349 -13.83 -20.71 19.39
N THR A 350 -14.19 -21.97 19.63
CA THR A 350 -13.98 -22.70 20.88
C THR A 350 -12.77 -23.63 20.87
N PHE A 351 -12.01 -23.70 19.78
CA PHE A 351 -10.97 -24.72 19.57
C PHE A 351 -9.57 -24.13 19.36
N THR A 352 -9.43 -22.80 19.43
CA THR A 352 -8.15 -22.08 19.45
C THR A 352 -7.80 -21.71 20.90
N PRO A 353 -6.96 -22.49 21.61
CA PRO A 353 -6.68 -22.24 23.02
C PRO A 353 -5.66 -21.13 23.25
N ILE A 354 -5.77 -20.43 24.38
CA ILE A 354 -4.65 -19.65 24.89
C ILE A 354 -3.74 -20.56 25.72
N HIS A 355 -2.51 -20.74 25.24
CA HIS A 355 -1.45 -21.47 25.91
C HIS A 355 -0.23 -20.56 26.11
N ARG A 356 0.60 -20.80 27.13
CA ARG A 356 1.73 -19.90 27.44
C ARG A 356 2.69 -19.68 26.27
N ASN A 357 2.80 -20.70 25.43
CA ASN A 357 3.70 -20.71 24.28
C ASN A 357 3.05 -20.20 22.98
N ALA A 358 1.76 -19.86 22.97
CA ALA A 358 1.08 -19.36 21.77
C ALA A 358 1.66 -18.01 21.30
N TRP A 359 1.76 -17.02 22.20
CA TRP A 359 2.35 -15.72 21.88
C TRP A 359 3.78 -15.79 21.33
N PRO A 360 4.77 -16.42 22.01
CA PRO A 360 6.13 -16.47 21.49
C PRO A 360 6.22 -17.19 20.13
N ALA A 361 5.44 -18.26 19.91
CA ALA A 361 5.41 -18.96 18.63
C ALA A 361 4.79 -18.10 17.51
N ALA A 362 3.61 -17.50 17.76
CA ALA A 362 2.92 -16.63 16.80
C ALA A 362 3.75 -15.38 16.46
N ARG A 363 4.44 -14.80 17.45
CA ARG A 363 5.32 -13.68 17.21
C ARG A 363 6.52 -14.08 16.34
N GLY A 364 7.10 -15.27 16.56
CA GLY A 364 8.14 -15.82 15.67
C GLY A 364 7.66 -16.04 14.24
N ALA A 365 6.40 -16.45 14.04
CA ALA A 365 5.79 -16.56 12.72
C ALA A 365 5.74 -15.21 11.98
N VAL A 366 5.38 -14.13 12.68
CA VAL A 366 5.40 -12.77 12.11
C VAL A 366 6.82 -12.34 11.71
N ASP A 367 7.83 -12.65 12.52
CA ASP A 367 9.24 -12.36 12.19
C ASP A 367 9.69 -13.07 10.91
N CYS A 368 9.20 -14.29 10.67
CA CYS A 368 9.47 -15.02 9.43
C CYS A 368 8.77 -14.39 8.22
N ALA A 369 7.49 -14.00 8.36
CA ALA A 369 6.71 -13.37 7.30
C ALA A 369 7.32 -12.02 6.87
N LEU A 370 7.75 -11.19 7.84
CA LEU A 370 8.44 -9.93 7.56
C LEU A 370 9.85 -10.16 6.99
N GLY A 371 10.58 -11.19 7.43
CA GLY A 371 11.86 -11.57 6.83
C GLY A 371 11.73 -12.02 5.37
N ALA A 372 10.66 -12.74 5.03
CA ALA A 372 10.34 -13.10 3.65
C ALA A 372 9.96 -11.85 2.82
N ALA A 373 9.20 -10.91 3.40
CA ALA A 373 8.89 -9.65 2.75
C ALA A 373 10.12 -8.77 2.49
N GLU A 374 11.04 -8.67 3.45
CA GLU A 374 12.34 -8.00 3.29
C GLU A 374 13.15 -8.64 2.15
N ALA A 375 13.22 -9.98 2.09
CA ALA A 375 13.93 -10.68 1.01
C ALA A 375 13.33 -10.38 -0.38
N VAL A 376 12.01 -10.27 -0.50
CA VAL A 376 11.33 -9.89 -1.75
C VAL A 376 11.60 -8.43 -2.11
N LEU A 377 11.60 -7.51 -1.14
CA LEU A 377 11.99 -6.11 -1.35
C LEU A 377 13.44 -5.97 -1.82
N ASP A 378 14.34 -6.81 -1.30
CA ASP A 378 15.75 -6.90 -1.70
C ASP A 378 15.94 -7.54 -3.09
N GLY A 379 14.85 -7.95 -3.74
CA GLY A 379 14.82 -8.41 -5.13
C GLY A 379 14.55 -9.91 -5.31
N ALA A 380 14.43 -10.70 -4.25
CA ALA A 380 14.12 -12.12 -4.41
C ALA A 380 12.79 -12.28 -5.17
N PRO A 381 12.73 -13.13 -6.22
CA PRO A 381 11.52 -13.30 -7.02
C PRO A 381 10.39 -13.95 -6.20
N ALA A 382 10.76 -14.78 -5.23
CA ALA A 382 9.88 -15.29 -4.21
C ALA A 382 10.66 -15.53 -2.91
N ALA A 383 9.98 -15.51 -1.77
CA ALA A 383 10.51 -15.94 -0.48
C ALA A 383 9.43 -16.66 0.32
N TYR A 384 9.80 -17.68 1.08
CA TYR A 384 8.88 -18.53 1.83
C TYR A 384 9.09 -18.42 3.34
N ALA A 385 8.04 -17.97 4.03
CA ALA A 385 7.91 -18.02 5.47
C ALA A 385 7.21 -19.33 5.86
N LEU A 386 8.00 -20.32 6.27
CA LEU A 386 7.51 -21.59 6.79
C LEU A 386 7.20 -21.44 8.27
N VAL A 387 5.94 -21.09 8.55
CA VAL A 387 5.48 -20.66 9.86
C VAL A 387 4.49 -21.63 10.50
N ARG A 388 4.45 -21.58 11.83
CA ARG A 388 3.45 -22.19 12.70
C ARG A 388 3.45 -21.43 14.03
N PRO A 389 2.31 -21.03 14.59
CA PRO A 389 0.93 -21.22 14.09
C PRO A 389 0.63 -20.45 12.78
N PRO A 390 -0.44 -20.82 12.05
CA PRO A 390 -0.93 -20.08 10.87
C PRO A 390 -1.50 -18.70 11.27
N GLY A 391 -1.98 -17.91 10.30
CA GLY A 391 -2.39 -16.53 10.52
C GLY A 391 -3.72 -16.08 9.92
N HIS A 392 -4.18 -16.63 8.81
CA HIS A 392 -5.23 -15.99 7.99
C HIS A 392 -6.63 -15.83 8.64
N HIS A 393 -6.90 -16.49 9.76
CA HIS A 393 -8.14 -16.35 10.54
C HIS A 393 -8.08 -15.30 11.66
N ALA A 394 -6.91 -14.73 11.94
CA ALA A 394 -6.78 -13.66 12.94
C ALA A 394 -7.23 -12.32 12.35
N GLU A 395 -8.37 -11.82 12.83
CA GLU A 395 -8.99 -10.54 12.47
C GLU A 395 -8.32 -9.37 13.19
N HIS A 396 -8.68 -8.12 12.84
CA HIS A 396 -8.16 -6.93 13.50
C HIS A 396 -8.40 -6.96 15.03
N ARG A 397 -9.52 -7.53 15.46
CA ARG A 397 -9.95 -7.54 16.87
C ARG A 397 -10.11 -8.93 17.48
N SER A 398 -9.84 -10.00 16.74
CA SER A 398 -10.10 -11.35 17.24
C SER A 398 -9.07 -12.34 16.73
N PHE A 399 -8.75 -13.36 17.53
CA PHE A 399 -8.00 -14.55 17.11
C PHE A 399 -8.95 -15.73 16.89
N GLY A 400 -8.49 -16.79 16.21
CA GLY A 400 -9.31 -17.97 15.92
C GLY A 400 -8.73 -18.81 14.77
N GLY A 401 -9.31 -19.96 14.49
CA GLY A 401 -8.89 -20.87 13.42
C GLY A 401 -7.44 -21.33 13.57
N PHE A 402 -7.00 -21.60 14.80
CA PHE A 402 -5.58 -21.85 15.16
C PHE A 402 -4.64 -20.63 15.00
N CYS A 403 -5.14 -19.48 14.55
CA CYS A 403 -4.38 -18.27 14.24
C CYS A 403 -4.47 -17.26 15.38
N TYR A 404 -3.32 -16.67 15.75
CA TYR A 404 -3.24 -15.62 16.78
C TYR A 404 -2.84 -14.26 16.22
N LEU A 405 -2.02 -14.25 15.16
CA LEU A 405 -1.54 -13.07 14.47
C LEU A 405 -1.62 -13.32 12.96
N CYS A 406 -2.16 -12.36 12.22
CA CYS A 406 -2.37 -12.50 10.78
C CYS A 406 -1.07 -12.27 9.99
N ASN A 407 -0.26 -13.33 9.88
CA ASN A 407 1.07 -13.29 9.27
C ASN A 407 1.06 -12.70 7.84
N GLY A 408 0.16 -13.19 6.98
CA GLY A 408 -0.01 -12.71 5.60
C GLY A 408 -0.40 -11.23 5.54
N ALA A 409 -1.37 -10.81 6.36
CA ALA A 409 -1.79 -9.41 6.42
C ALA A 409 -0.69 -8.48 6.97
N ILE A 410 0.10 -8.91 7.94
CA ILE A 410 1.24 -8.13 8.44
C ILE A 410 2.30 -7.94 7.36
N ALA A 411 2.64 -9.01 6.61
CA ALA A 411 3.54 -8.90 5.47
C ALA A 411 2.98 -7.99 4.36
N ALA A 412 1.68 -8.09 4.07
CA ALA A 412 1.03 -7.24 3.06
C ALA A 412 0.99 -5.77 3.49
N ASN A 413 0.68 -5.48 4.75
CA ASN A 413 0.69 -4.11 5.27
C ASN A 413 2.12 -3.52 5.23
N PHE A 414 3.14 -4.29 5.61
CA PHE A 414 4.53 -3.88 5.47
C PHE A 414 4.89 -3.53 4.02
N LEU A 415 4.56 -4.42 3.06
CA LEU A 415 4.82 -4.19 1.63
C LEU A 415 3.99 -3.05 1.02
N SER A 416 2.80 -2.75 1.57
CA SER A 416 1.91 -1.69 1.07
C SER A 416 2.56 -0.30 1.11
N HIS A 417 3.52 -0.10 2.01
CA HIS A 417 4.34 1.11 2.10
C HIS A 417 5.26 1.31 0.87
N HIS A 418 5.50 0.25 0.10
CA HIS A 418 6.38 0.22 -1.06
C HIS A 418 5.63 0.06 -2.40
N GLY A 419 4.32 -0.22 -2.38
CA GLY A 419 3.48 -0.36 -3.56
C GLY A 419 2.23 -1.17 -3.30
N ARG A 420 1.30 -1.20 -4.26
CA ARG A 420 0.05 -1.98 -4.13
C ARG A 420 0.35 -3.46 -3.94
N VAL A 421 -0.40 -4.12 -3.06
CA VAL A 421 -0.22 -5.54 -2.73
C VAL A 421 -1.48 -6.31 -3.08
N ALA A 422 -1.35 -7.49 -3.69
CA ALA A 422 -2.44 -8.44 -3.73
C ALA A 422 -2.15 -9.57 -2.75
N ILE A 423 -3.15 -9.96 -1.98
CA ILE A 423 -3.16 -11.20 -1.19
C ILE A 423 -3.96 -12.22 -1.99
N LEU A 424 -3.35 -13.37 -2.27
CA LEU A 424 -4.02 -14.55 -2.79
C LEU A 424 -4.02 -15.61 -1.69
N ASP A 425 -5.20 -15.99 -1.23
CA ASP A 425 -5.39 -17.08 -0.28
C ASP A 425 -5.91 -18.33 -1.00
N ILE A 426 -5.11 -19.40 -0.93
CA ILE A 426 -5.41 -20.69 -1.54
C ILE A 426 -5.57 -21.82 -0.52
N ASP A 427 -5.61 -21.48 0.77
CA ASP A 427 -6.06 -22.38 1.83
C ASP A 427 -7.52 -22.81 1.60
N TYR A 428 -7.90 -24.00 2.07
CA TYR A 428 -9.27 -24.49 1.92
C TYR A 428 -10.30 -23.58 2.59
N HIS A 429 -9.93 -22.91 3.68
CA HIS A 429 -10.80 -22.03 4.44
C HIS A 429 -10.69 -20.58 3.99
N HIS A 430 -11.77 -19.83 4.17
CA HIS A 430 -11.74 -18.40 3.89
C HIS A 430 -10.82 -17.67 4.88
N GLY A 431 -9.87 -16.90 4.36
CA GLY A 431 -9.00 -16.02 5.14
C GLY A 431 -9.73 -14.78 5.66
N ASN A 432 -10.73 -14.95 6.52
CA ASN A 432 -11.56 -13.88 7.09
C ASN A 432 -10.74 -12.80 7.79
N GLY A 433 -9.63 -13.15 8.45
CA GLY A 433 -8.76 -12.17 9.08
C GLY A 433 -8.15 -11.21 8.08
N GLN A 434 -7.66 -11.74 6.96
CA GLN A 434 -7.10 -10.93 5.87
C GLN A 434 -8.17 -10.02 5.26
N GLN A 435 -9.37 -10.56 5.04
CA GLN A 435 -10.51 -9.79 4.55
C GLN A 435 -10.89 -8.65 5.50
N ASP A 436 -11.06 -8.93 6.79
CA ASP A 436 -11.44 -7.95 7.82
C ASP A 436 -10.45 -6.77 7.87
N ILE A 437 -9.15 -7.09 7.95
CA ILE A 437 -8.07 -6.09 8.09
C ILE A 437 -8.03 -5.09 6.91
N PHE A 438 -8.32 -5.55 5.69
CA PHE A 438 -8.23 -4.70 4.48
C PHE A 438 -9.60 -4.33 3.90
N TYR A 439 -10.71 -4.64 4.58
CA TYR A 439 -12.05 -4.52 4.00
C TYR A 439 -12.41 -3.10 3.54
N ASP A 440 -11.86 -2.08 4.23
CA ASP A 440 -12.06 -0.66 3.94
C ASP A 440 -10.91 -0.02 3.12
N ARG A 441 -9.94 -0.82 2.62
CA ARG A 441 -8.71 -0.36 1.95
C ARG A 441 -8.63 -0.74 0.47
N ALA A 442 -8.09 0.17 -0.35
CA ALA A 442 -7.92 -0.02 -1.80
C ALA A 442 -6.48 -0.30 -2.25
N ASP A 443 -5.51 -0.09 -1.35
CA ASP A 443 -4.08 -0.29 -1.60
C ASP A 443 -3.66 -1.77 -1.50
N VAL A 444 -4.50 -2.59 -0.85
CA VAL A 444 -4.37 -4.04 -0.77
C VAL A 444 -5.61 -4.71 -1.34
N LEU A 445 -5.44 -5.59 -2.33
CA LEU A 445 -6.50 -6.45 -2.85
C LEU A 445 -6.49 -7.79 -2.11
N THR A 446 -7.61 -8.22 -1.55
CA THR A 446 -7.78 -9.56 -0.97
C THR A 446 -8.55 -10.46 -1.94
N VAL A 447 -7.97 -11.62 -2.28
CA VAL A 447 -8.61 -12.66 -3.11
C VAL A 447 -8.48 -13.99 -2.40
N SER A 448 -9.59 -14.68 -2.14
CA SER A 448 -9.58 -15.99 -1.46
C SER A 448 -10.40 -17.02 -2.24
N ILE A 449 -9.86 -18.24 -2.39
CA ILE A 449 -10.54 -19.41 -2.97
C ILE A 449 -10.74 -20.44 -1.87
N HIS A 450 -11.99 -20.70 -1.49
CA HIS A 450 -12.30 -21.48 -0.30
C HIS A 450 -13.61 -22.27 -0.45
N GLY A 451 -13.84 -23.24 0.44
CA GLY A 451 -15.13 -23.88 0.58
C GLY A 451 -16.21 -22.88 0.98
N ASP A 452 -17.41 -23.00 0.41
CA ASP A 452 -18.51 -22.08 0.71
C ASP A 452 -18.78 -22.03 2.23
N PRO A 453 -18.89 -20.83 2.82
CA PRO A 453 -19.10 -20.69 4.26
C PRO A 453 -20.38 -21.37 4.76
N SER A 454 -21.34 -21.70 3.89
CA SER A 454 -22.52 -22.50 4.30
C SER A 454 -22.17 -23.89 4.85
N PHE A 455 -20.99 -24.43 4.54
CA PHE A 455 -20.54 -25.73 5.08
C PHE A 455 -19.09 -25.74 5.60
N ALA A 456 -18.29 -24.71 5.33
CA ALA A 456 -16.89 -24.62 5.75
C ALA A 456 -16.66 -23.46 6.74
N TYR A 457 -15.73 -23.65 7.68
CA TYR A 457 -15.25 -22.57 8.55
C TYR A 457 -14.68 -21.43 7.69
N PRO A 458 -14.98 -20.14 8.01
CA PRO A 458 -15.46 -19.59 9.28
C PRO A 458 -16.98 -19.41 9.40
N TYR A 459 -17.77 -19.94 8.46
CA TYR A 459 -19.25 -19.94 8.44
C TYR A 459 -19.97 -18.60 8.29
N PHE A 460 -19.39 -17.49 8.76
CA PHE A 460 -20.09 -16.21 8.87
C PHE A 460 -19.55 -15.12 7.93
N THR A 461 -18.45 -15.40 7.23
CA THR A 461 -17.85 -14.54 6.22
C THR A 461 -17.24 -15.40 5.11
N GLY A 462 -16.89 -14.79 3.99
CA GLY A 462 -16.41 -15.48 2.79
C GLY A 462 -17.47 -15.60 1.70
N PHE A 463 -18.64 -14.99 1.89
CA PHE A 463 -19.68 -15.01 0.86
C PHE A 463 -19.28 -14.14 -0.33
N LYS A 464 -19.76 -14.52 -1.52
CA LYS A 464 -19.40 -13.89 -2.81
C LYS A 464 -19.79 -12.41 -2.94
N ASP A 465 -20.75 -11.95 -2.15
CA ASP A 465 -21.29 -10.59 -2.13
C ASP A 465 -20.50 -9.63 -1.22
N GLU A 466 -19.61 -10.16 -0.39
CA GLU A 466 -18.67 -9.39 0.41
C GLU A 466 -17.54 -8.85 -0.48
N THR A 467 -17.71 -7.64 -1.01
CA THR A 467 -16.81 -7.06 -2.02
C THR A 467 -15.95 -5.91 -1.49
N GLY A 468 -15.93 -5.71 -0.17
CA GLY A 468 -15.28 -4.57 0.50
C GLY A 468 -16.25 -3.43 0.78
N ARG A 469 -15.80 -2.42 1.53
CA ARG A 469 -16.60 -1.27 1.96
C ARG A 469 -15.81 0.03 1.86
N GLY A 470 -16.51 1.15 1.73
CA GLY A 470 -15.87 2.47 1.66
C GLY A 470 -14.83 2.55 0.53
N ALA A 471 -13.60 2.93 0.86
CA ALA A 471 -12.51 2.97 -0.13
C ALA A 471 -12.13 1.57 -0.64
N GLY A 472 -12.32 0.52 0.16
CA GLY A 472 -12.07 -0.87 -0.22
C GLY A 472 -13.16 -1.53 -1.06
N ALA A 473 -14.24 -0.82 -1.41
CA ALA A 473 -15.29 -1.37 -2.26
C ALA A 473 -14.73 -1.82 -3.63
N GLY A 474 -14.95 -3.08 -3.96
CA GLY A 474 -14.41 -3.76 -5.14
C GLY A 474 -12.99 -4.33 -4.97
N PHE A 475 -12.36 -4.16 -3.80
CA PHE A 475 -11.01 -4.65 -3.48
C PHE A 475 -10.98 -5.90 -2.58
N ASN A 476 -12.13 -6.54 -2.38
CA ASN A 476 -12.23 -7.91 -1.88
C ASN A 476 -12.91 -8.82 -2.92
N LEU A 477 -12.37 -10.02 -3.14
CA LEU A 477 -12.97 -11.05 -3.98
C LEU A 477 -12.97 -12.41 -3.28
N ASN A 478 -14.16 -12.87 -2.93
CA ASN A 478 -14.38 -14.23 -2.45
C ASN A 478 -14.81 -15.15 -3.60
N LEU A 479 -14.08 -16.25 -3.77
CA LEU A 479 -14.41 -17.34 -4.67
C LEU A 479 -14.81 -18.56 -3.84
N ALA A 480 -15.98 -18.45 -3.20
CA ALA A 480 -16.64 -19.55 -2.49
C ALA A 480 -17.02 -20.67 -3.48
N LEU A 481 -16.49 -21.86 -3.27
CA LEU A 481 -16.73 -23.04 -4.11
C LEU A 481 -17.55 -24.11 -3.36
N PRO A 482 -18.31 -24.95 -4.10
CA PRO A 482 -19.07 -26.05 -3.50
C PRO A 482 -18.20 -27.06 -2.72
N GLU A 483 -18.87 -27.89 -1.91
CA GLU A 483 -18.19 -28.90 -1.10
C GLU A 483 -17.46 -29.95 -1.95
N GLN A 484 -18.00 -30.28 -3.12
CA GLN A 484 -17.36 -31.19 -4.08
C GLN A 484 -16.79 -30.40 -5.26
N VAL A 485 -15.47 -30.33 -5.33
CA VAL A 485 -14.73 -29.62 -6.38
C VAL A 485 -13.69 -30.55 -7.00
N SER A 486 -13.68 -30.61 -8.34
CA SER A 486 -12.60 -31.28 -9.07
C SER A 486 -11.36 -30.39 -9.14
N PRO A 487 -10.15 -30.97 -9.26
CA PRO A 487 -8.93 -30.18 -9.43
C PRO A 487 -8.99 -29.21 -10.63
N GLU A 488 -9.72 -29.56 -11.70
CA GLU A 488 -9.95 -28.70 -12.85
C GLU A 488 -10.77 -27.46 -12.49
N THR A 489 -11.85 -27.66 -11.73
CA THR A 489 -12.73 -26.58 -11.26
C THR A 489 -11.99 -25.64 -10.32
N TYR A 490 -11.19 -26.20 -9.40
CA TYR A 490 -10.32 -25.41 -8.52
C TYR A 490 -9.33 -24.56 -9.34
N ARG A 491 -8.66 -25.14 -10.34
CA ARG A 491 -7.74 -24.39 -11.21
C ARG A 491 -8.45 -23.32 -12.03
N ALA A 492 -9.70 -23.52 -12.45
CA ALA A 492 -10.49 -22.49 -13.11
C ALA A 492 -10.81 -21.31 -12.17
N ALA A 493 -11.07 -21.59 -10.88
CA ALA A 493 -11.19 -20.54 -9.87
C ALA A 493 -9.86 -19.79 -9.66
N LEU A 494 -8.74 -20.51 -9.62
CA LEU A 494 -7.40 -19.90 -9.57
C LEU A 494 -7.13 -19.00 -10.77
N ASP A 495 -7.53 -19.38 -11.98
CA ASP A 495 -7.39 -18.54 -13.16
C ASP A 495 -8.20 -17.24 -13.05
N ARG A 496 -9.41 -17.30 -12.49
CA ARG A 496 -10.23 -16.11 -12.20
C ARG A 496 -9.57 -15.22 -11.15
N ALA A 497 -9.01 -15.80 -10.10
CA ALA A 497 -8.28 -15.08 -9.07
C ALA A 497 -7.06 -14.35 -9.66
N LEU A 498 -6.23 -15.07 -10.44
CA LEU A 498 -5.05 -14.50 -11.10
C LEU A 498 -5.43 -13.41 -12.11
N ALA A 499 -6.52 -13.55 -12.85
CA ALA A 499 -7.03 -12.50 -13.73
C ALA A 499 -7.45 -11.24 -12.96
N ARG A 500 -8.09 -11.39 -11.79
CA ARG A 500 -8.44 -10.27 -10.92
C ARG A 500 -7.20 -9.57 -10.36
N ILE A 501 -6.16 -10.34 -10.00
CA ILE A 501 -4.87 -9.83 -9.55
C ILE A 501 -4.15 -9.10 -10.68
N GLU A 502 -4.16 -9.65 -11.89
CA GLU A 502 -3.60 -9.01 -13.08
C GLU A 502 -4.26 -7.65 -13.35
N ALA A 503 -5.59 -7.59 -13.28
CA ALA A 503 -6.35 -6.35 -13.45
C ALA A 503 -6.03 -5.30 -12.37
N PHE A 504 -5.72 -5.72 -11.15
CA PHE A 504 -5.27 -4.82 -10.08
C PHE A 504 -3.85 -4.32 -10.28
N ALA A 505 -3.01 -5.08 -11.00
CA ALA A 505 -1.60 -4.79 -11.25
C ALA A 505 -0.84 -4.42 -9.96
N PRO A 506 -0.69 -5.37 -9.01
CA PRO A 506 0.07 -5.15 -7.79
C PRO A 506 1.57 -5.06 -8.08
N ALA A 507 2.30 -4.42 -7.17
CA ALA A 507 3.75 -4.45 -7.10
C ALA A 507 4.25 -5.76 -6.46
N PHE A 508 3.50 -6.29 -5.49
CA PHE A 508 3.85 -7.49 -4.73
C PHE A 508 2.65 -8.43 -4.59
N LEU A 509 2.94 -9.74 -4.56
CA LEU A 509 1.95 -10.76 -4.22
C LEU A 509 2.29 -11.35 -2.85
N VAL A 510 1.31 -11.45 -1.96
CA VAL A 510 1.38 -12.27 -0.76
C VAL A 510 0.50 -13.49 -0.98
N LEU A 511 1.06 -14.67 -0.86
CA LEU A 511 0.37 -15.95 -1.04
C LEU A 511 0.19 -16.61 0.33
N SER A 512 -1.05 -16.70 0.81
CA SER A 512 -1.44 -17.57 1.92
C SER A 512 -1.59 -19.00 1.40
N LEU A 513 -0.64 -19.86 1.76
CA LEU A 513 -0.45 -21.20 1.21
C LEU A 513 -0.91 -22.27 2.21
N GLY A 514 -2.14 -22.74 2.04
CA GLY A 514 -2.67 -23.95 2.70
C GLY A 514 -2.56 -25.20 1.80
N PHE A 515 -2.35 -26.35 2.43
CA PHE A 515 -2.35 -27.66 1.75
C PHE A 515 -3.56 -28.53 2.11
N ASP A 516 -4.53 -27.99 2.82
CA ASP A 516 -5.77 -28.66 3.24
C ASP A 516 -6.83 -28.78 2.14
N THR A 517 -6.56 -28.23 0.94
CA THR A 517 -7.29 -28.59 -0.28
C THR A 517 -6.92 -29.99 -0.80
N ALA A 518 -5.96 -30.66 -0.17
CA ALA A 518 -5.45 -31.97 -0.57
C ALA A 518 -6.43 -33.11 -0.31
N ARG A 519 -6.38 -34.13 -1.16
CA ARG A 519 -7.17 -35.35 -0.99
C ARG A 519 -6.94 -35.99 0.39
N GLY A 520 -8.05 -36.11 1.13
CA GLY A 520 -8.11 -36.78 2.43
C GLY A 520 -7.49 -35.98 3.57
N ASP A 521 -7.30 -34.67 3.40
CA ASP A 521 -7.01 -33.78 4.52
C ASP A 521 -8.20 -33.78 5.50
N PRO A 522 -7.96 -33.82 6.83
CA PRO A 522 -9.06 -33.88 7.80
C PRO A 522 -9.89 -32.60 7.90
N THR A 523 -9.42 -31.46 7.37
CA THR A 523 -10.15 -30.18 7.46
C THR A 523 -10.72 -29.69 6.13
N GLY A 524 -10.54 -30.44 5.04
CA GLY A 524 -11.03 -30.06 3.71
C GLY A 524 -11.60 -31.24 2.94
N THR A 525 -12.58 -30.98 2.07
CA THR A 525 -13.30 -32.03 1.32
C THR A 525 -12.80 -32.21 -0.10
N TRP A 526 -11.88 -31.37 -0.58
CA TRP A 526 -11.40 -31.39 -1.95
C TRP A 526 -10.34 -32.47 -2.20
N SER A 527 -9.98 -32.63 -3.48
CA SER A 527 -9.28 -33.83 -3.95
C SER A 527 -7.96 -33.56 -4.66
N ASN A 528 -7.35 -32.37 -4.45
CA ASN A 528 -6.07 -32.02 -5.06
C ASN A 528 -4.98 -33.04 -4.66
N GLY A 529 -4.28 -33.56 -5.66
CA GLY A 529 -3.10 -34.40 -5.50
C GLY A 529 -1.81 -33.62 -5.67
N ALA A 530 -0.68 -34.29 -5.46
CA ALA A 530 0.64 -33.67 -5.54
C ALA A 530 0.93 -33.04 -6.93
N GLU A 531 0.43 -33.65 -8.01
CA GLU A 531 0.55 -33.09 -9.36
C GLU A 531 -0.34 -31.86 -9.59
N ASP A 532 -1.49 -31.78 -8.91
CA ASP A 532 -2.34 -30.59 -8.95
C ASP A 532 -1.66 -29.41 -8.25
N PHE A 533 -1.02 -29.65 -7.10
CA PHE A 533 -0.19 -28.65 -6.41
C PHE A 533 0.96 -28.13 -7.29
N ARG A 534 1.63 -29.00 -8.05
CA ARG A 534 2.63 -28.55 -9.04
C ARG A 534 2.01 -27.61 -10.08
N ARG A 535 0.84 -27.95 -10.62
CA ARG A 535 0.15 -27.11 -11.62
C ARG A 535 -0.32 -25.78 -11.02
N ILE A 536 -0.75 -25.78 -9.76
CA ILE A 536 -1.12 -24.58 -9.01
C ILE A 536 0.09 -23.66 -8.85
N GLY A 537 1.21 -24.21 -8.34
CA GLY A 537 2.48 -23.48 -8.20
C GLY A 537 2.95 -22.88 -9.53
N ALA A 538 2.91 -23.67 -10.61
CA ALA A 538 3.31 -23.20 -11.95
C ALA A 538 2.47 -22.03 -12.47
N ARG A 539 1.14 -22.04 -12.23
CA ARG A 539 0.26 -20.93 -12.63
C ARG A 539 0.57 -19.66 -11.84
N ILE A 540 0.78 -19.79 -10.52
CA ILE A 540 1.11 -18.65 -9.65
C ILE A 540 2.49 -18.08 -10.02
N GLY A 541 3.51 -18.94 -10.20
CA GLY A 541 4.85 -18.51 -10.61
C GLY A 541 4.85 -17.80 -11.97
N ALA A 542 4.04 -18.30 -12.92
CA ALA A 542 3.91 -17.70 -14.25
C ALA A 542 3.24 -16.31 -14.25
N ALA A 543 2.49 -15.95 -13.19
CA ALA A 543 1.97 -14.59 -13.02
C ALA A 543 3.10 -13.55 -12.88
N GLY A 544 4.27 -13.98 -12.38
CA GLY A 544 5.51 -13.21 -12.45
C GLY A 544 5.55 -11.99 -11.54
N TYR A 545 4.86 -12.03 -10.41
CA TYR A 545 4.95 -11.03 -9.34
C TYR A 545 6.03 -11.42 -8.32
N PRO A 546 6.77 -10.47 -7.73
CA PRO A 546 7.57 -10.73 -6.54
C PRO A 546 6.64 -11.24 -5.42
N THR A 547 6.88 -12.47 -4.96
CA THR A 547 5.89 -13.21 -4.15
C THR A 547 6.42 -13.57 -2.76
N VAL A 548 5.77 -13.06 -1.71
CA VAL A 548 5.95 -13.57 -0.34
C VAL A 548 4.97 -14.71 -0.14
N ILE A 549 5.47 -15.86 0.30
CA ILE A 549 4.66 -17.06 0.52
C ILE A 549 4.62 -17.33 2.01
N VAL A 550 3.43 -17.47 2.57
CA VAL A 550 3.21 -17.65 4.02
C VAL A 550 2.45 -18.96 4.21
N GLN A 551 3.01 -19.86 5.01
CA GLN A 551 2.36 -21.14 5.31
C GLN A 551 1.10 -20.94 6.17
N GLU A 552 -0.03 -21.50 5.73
CA GLU A 552 -1.29 -21.55 6.49
C GLU A 552 -1.59 -23.01 6.91
N GLY A 553 -2.73 -23.59 6.48
CA GLY A 553 -3.21 -24.92 6.83
C GLY A 553 -2.55 -26.10 6.09
N GLY A 554 -3.21 -27.26 6.14
CA GLY A 554 -2.69 -28.54 5.66
C GLY A 554 -2.22 -29.44 6.80
N TYR A 555 -2.98 -30.51 7.05
CA TYR A 555 -2.90 -31.27 8.28
C TYR A 555 -2.70 -32.77 8.05
N ARG A 556 -2.84 -33.24 6.80
CA ARG A 556 -2.45 -34.61 6.42
C ARG A 556 -0.94 -34.77 6.29
N VAL A 557 -0.26 -34.93 7.42
CA VAL A 557 1.21 -35.05 7.55
C VAL A 557 1.83 -36.03 6.55
N ARG A 558 1.16 -37.16 6.27
CA ARG A 558 1.65 -38.20 5.34
C ARG A 558 1.87 -37.70 3.91
N THR A 559 1.12 -36.68 3.46
CA THR A 559 1.21 -36.13 2.10
C THR A 559 1.66 -34.68 2.07
N LEU A 560 1.63 -33.99 3.21
CA LEU A 560 1.92 -32.57 3.35
C LEU A 560 3.25 -32.15 2.71
N GLY A 561 4.35 -32.81 3.08
CA GLY A 561 5.67 -32.48 2.53
C GLY A 561 5.76 -32.71 1.02
N THR A 562 5.19 -33.80 0.51
CA THR A 562 5.17 -34.10 -0.93
C THR A 562 4.38 -33.03 -1.70
N ASN A 563 3.22 -32.63 -1.17
CA ASN A 563 2.40 -31.57 -1.77
C ASN A 563 3.16 -30.24 -1.79
N ALA A 564 3.86 -29.90 -0.69
CA ALA A 564 4.68 -28.70 -0.61
C ALA A 564 5.83 -28.72 -1.62
N ARG A 565 6.61 -29.81 -1.68
CA ARG A 565 7.68 -29.97 -2.65
C ARG A 565 7.17 -29.81 -4.09
N ARG A 566 6.08 -30.49 -4.45
CA ARG A 566 5.49 -30.39 -5.80
C ARG A 566 4.98 -28.99 -6.12
N PHE A 567 4.35 -28.31 -5.16
CA PHE A 567 3.96 -26.91 -5.31
C PHE A 567 5.15 -26.03 -5.67
N PHE A 568 6.24 -26.12 -4.91
CA PHE A 568 7.43 -25.29 -5.13
C PHE A 568 8.24 -25.67 -6.37
N GLU A 569 8.29 -26.94 -6.76
CA GLU A 569 8.80 -27.36 -8.07
C GLU A 569 8.03 -26.65 -9.20
N GLY A 570 6.69 -26.67 -9.13
CA GLY A 570 5.85 -25.93 -10.07
C GLY A 570 6.06 -24.42 -10.03
N LEU A 571 6.12 -23.83 -8.84
CA LEU A 571 6.39 -22.40 -8.68
C LEU A 571 7.70 -21.99 -9.34
N ALA A 572 8.78 -22.76 -9.09
CA ALA A 572 10.08 -22.52 -9.70
C ALA A 572 10.04 -22.65 -11.23
N GLU A 573 9.32 -23.64 -11.77
CA GLU A 573 9.07 -23.75 -13.22
C GLU A 573 8.37 -22.50 -13.78
N GLY A 574 7.34 -22.00 -13.08
CA GLY A 574 6.60 -20.81 -13.47
C GLY A 574 7.44 -19.51 -13.41
N LEU A 575 8.27 -19.36 -12.37
CA LEU A 575 9.18 -18.22 -12.21
C LEU A 575 10.32 -18.22 -13.24
N ALA A 576 10.82 -19.42 -13.58
CA ALA A 576 11.89 -19.61 -14.54
C ALA A 576 11.42 -19.50 -16.00
N ALA A 577 10.15 -19.79 -16.27
CA ALA A 577 9.57 -19.62 -17.58
C ALA A 577 9.87 -18.20 -18.10
N PRO A 578 10.33 -18.04 -19.35
CA PRO A 578 10.43 -16.72 -19.93
C PRO A 578 9.05 -16.10 -19.77
N ARG A 579 8.97 -15.03 -18.95
CA ARG A 579 7.78 -14.17 -18.91
C ARG A 579 7.24 -14.18 -20.32
N ARG A 580 6.03 -14.73 -20.53
CA ARG A 580 5.24 -14.22 -21.65
C ARG A 580 5.37 -12.74 -21.45
N ALA A 581 6.07 -12.07 -22.37
CA ALA A 581 6.23 -10.64 -22.24
C ALA A 581 4.83 -10.17 -21.85
N ALA A 582 4.70 -9.48 -20.71
CA ALA A 582 3.58 -8.57 -20.57
C ALA A 582 3.66 -7.81 -21.87
N GLY A 583 2.79 -8.18 -22.81
CA GLY A 583 3.16 -8.04 -24.21
C GLY A 583 3.55 -6.60 -24.36
N GLY A 584 4.65 -6.35 -25.06
CA GLY A 584 4.72 -5.15 -25.88
C GLY A 584 3.60 -5.20 -26.93
N ARG A 585 2.36 -5.39 -26.50
CA ARG A 585 1.26 -4.63 -27.03
C ARG A 585 1.41 -3.29 -26.33
N ALA A 586 1.95 -2.34 -27.09
CA ALA A 586 1.41 -0.97 -27.11
C ALA A 586 -0.07 -1.04 -26.69
N PRO A 587 -0.50 -0.21 -25.72
CA PRO A 587 -1.70 -0.39 -24.92
C PRO A 587 -2.71 -1.18 -25.73
N ARG A 588 -2.88 -2.46 -25.39
CA ARG A 588 -3.74 -3.34 -26.17
C ARG A 588 -5.07 -2.61 -26.21
N ARG A 589 -5.40 -2.03 -27.37
CA ARG A 589 -6.70 -1.40 -27.62
C ARG A 589 -7.70 -2.33 -26.96
N PRO A 590 -8.59 -1.81 -26.09
CA PRO A 590 -9.61 -2.65 -25.47
C PRO A 590 -10.16 -3.53 -26.59
N ALA A 591 -10.27 -4.83 -26.34
CA ALA A 591 -10.89 -5.74 -27.29
C ALA A 591 -12.10 -5.00 -27.85
N LYS A 592 -12.15 -4.81 -29.18
CA LYS A 592 -13.25 -4.10 -29.83
C LYS A 592 -14.53 -4.74 -29.29
N ALA A 593 -15.16 -4.09 -28.31
CA ALA A 593 -16.59 -4.10 -28.22
C ALA A 593 -17.07 -3.74 -29.63
N PRO A 594 -18.09 -4.44 -30.17
CA PRO A 594 -18.53 -4.29 -31.55
C PRO A 594 -18.57 -2.79 -31.87
N GLY A 595 -17.93 -2.41 -32.98
CA GLY A 595 -17.56 -1.04 -33.28
C GLY A 595 -18.75 -0.10 -33.22
N ALA A 596 -19.02 0.45 -32.03
CA ALA A 596 -20.09 1.40 -31.87
C ALA A 596 -19.63 2.71 -32.52
N ALA A 597 -20.20 2.99 -33.70
CA ALA A 597 -19.99 4.24 -34.39
C ALA A 597 -20.67 5.35 -33.58
N PHE A 598 -19.96 6.46 -33.39
CA PHE A 598 -20.54 7.63 -32.75
C PHE A 598 -21.15 8.55 -33.81
N ARG A 599 -22.33 9.09 -33.50
CA ARG A 599 -23.06 10.00 -34.38
C ARG A 599 -23.54 11.21 -33.57
N ALA A 600 -23.24 12.41 -34.04
CA ALA A 600 -23.62 13.66 -33.36
C ALA A 600 -24.93 14.27 -33.88
N THR A 601 -25.27 14.04 -35.16
CA THR A 601 -26.50 14.54 -35.77
C THR A 601 -27.68 13.65 -35.40
N LEU A 602 -28.69 14.19 -34.72
CA LEU A 602 -29.96 13.49 -34.41
C LEU A 602 -30.82 13.27 -35.67
N ARG A 603 -31.64 12.22 -35.64
CA ARG A 603 -32.67 11.87 -36.63
C ARG A 603 -34.05 11.90 -35.98
N ALA A 604 -35.11 11.92 -36.80
CA ALA A 604 -36.49 11.99 -36.34
C ALA A 604 -36.87 10.86 -35.37
N GLU A 605 -36.27 9.68 -35.50
CA GLU A 605 -36.51 8.52 -34.64
C GLU A 605 -35.71 8.51 -33.33
N ASP A 606 -34.67 9.33 -33.18
CA ASP A 606 -33.76 9.27 -32.03
C ASP A 606 -34.36 9.68 -30.68
N PRO A 607 -35.27 10.68 -30.58
CA PRO A 607 -35.89 11.02 -29.30
C PRO A 607 -36.56 9.82 -28.63
N ALA A 608 -37.34 9.04 -29.39
CA ALA A 608 -37.99 7.82 -28.89
C ALA A 608 -36.96 6.74 -28.50
N ARG A 609 -35.83 6.64 -29.21
CA ARG A 609 -34.75 5.68 -28.90
C ARG A 609 -33.99 6.08 -27.63
N ILE A 610 -33.74 7.37 -27.42
CA ILE A 610 -33.14 7.91 -26.20
C ILE A 610 -34.07 7.67 -25.02
N ARG A 611 -35.38 7.96 -25.17
CA ARG A 611 -36.41 7.67 -24.16
C ARG A 611 -36.36 6.19 -23.72
N ALA A 612 -36.36 5.27 -24.68
CA ALA A 612 -36.31 3.84 -24.41
C ALA A 612 -35.02 3.40 -23.70
N LEU A 613 -33.86 3.94 -24.13
CA LEU A 613 -32.57 3.66 -23.51
C LEU A 613 -32.50 4.15 -22.06
N VAL A 614 -32.92 5.39 -21.80
CA VAL A 614 -32.92 6.01 -20.47
C VAL A 614 -33.85 5.22 -19.54
N ALA A 615 -35.06 4.88 -20.00
CA ALA A 615 -36.01 4.05 -19.26
C ALA A 615 -35.43 2.67 -18.91
N ALA A 616 -34.73 2.01 -19.85
CA ALA A 616 -34.14 0.70 -19.64
C ALA A 616 -33.03 0.68 -18.56
N THR A 617 -32.42 1.83 -18.24
CA THR A 617 -31.42 1.90 -17.16
C THR A 617 -32.01 1.69 -15.76
N GLY A 618 -33.31 1.93 -15.59
CA GLY A 618 -33.99 1.85 -14.29
C GLY A 618 -33.51 2.88 -13.26
N ARG A 619 -32.84 3.96 -13.70
CA ARG A 619 -32.30 5.00 -12.80
C ARG A 619 -33.07 6.32 -12.81
N PHE A 620 -33.71 6.63 -13.93
CA PHE A 620 -34.41 7.91 -14.13
C PHE A 620 -35.90 7.78 -13.78
N SER A 621 -36.45 8.84 -13.21
CA SER A 621 -37.89 9.02 -12.99
C SER A 621 -38.65 9.18 -14.31
N ALA A 622 -39.98 9.05 -14.27
CA ALA A 622 -40.81 9.23 -15.47
C ALA A 622 -40.69 10.63 -16.08
N GLU A 623 -40.50 11.65 -15.25
CA GLU A 623 -40.28 13.04 -15.66
C GLU A 623 -38.92 13.22 -16.32
N GLU A 624 -37.85 12.68 -15.72
CA GLU A 624 -36.51 12.70 -16.34
C GLU A 624 -36.50 11.92 -17.67
N ILE A 625 -37.17 10.79 -17.78
CA ILE A 625 -37.28 10.08 -19.06
C ILE A 625 -37.94 10.95 -20.14
N GLY A 626 -38.93 11.78 -19.77
CA GLY A 626 -39.55 12.76 -20.66
C GLY A 626 -38.57 13.88 -21.08
N ILE A 627 -37.86 14.46 -20.12
CA ILE A 627 -36.88 15.52 -20.39
C ILE A 627 -35.79 15.04 -21.37
N ALA A 628 -35.34 13.78 -21.30
CA ALA A 628 -34.37 13.21 -22.25
C ALA A 628 -34.83 13.32 -23.70
N GLU A 629 -36.12 13.03 -23.92
CA GLU A 629 -36.77 13.05 -25.21
C GLU A 629 -36.98 14.49 -25.69
N ASP A 630 -37.44 15.37 -24.81
CA ASP A 630 -37.70 16.78 -25.10
C ASP A 630 -36.42 17.52 -25.51
N LEU A 631 -35.29 17.28 -24.83
CA LEU A 631 -34.00 17.85 -25.19
C LEU A 631 -33.56 17.45 -26.61
N ALA A 632 -33.84 16.20 -27.01
CA ALA A 632 -33.52 15.71 -28.35
C ALA A 632 -34.46 16.31 -29.40
N LEU A 633 -35.77 16.42 -29.11
CA LEU A 633 -36.74 17.08 -29.97
C LEU A 633 -36.39 18.57 -30.19
N GLU A 634 -36.01 19.26 -29.12
CA GLU A 634 -35.62 20.66 -29.17
C GLU A 634 -34.37 20.87 -30.03
N ARG A 635 -33.37 19.99 -29.90
CA ARG A 635 -32.20 20.01 -30.78
C ARG A 635 -32.56 19.77 -32.25
N ILE A 636 -33.50 18.87 -32.55
CA ILE A 636 -33.96 18.66 -33.94
C ILE A 636 -34.66 19.92 -34.47
N ALA A 637 -35.51 20.56 -33.67
CA ALA A 637 -36.28 21.72 -34.08
C ALA A 637 -35.45 23.00 -34.23
N LYS A 638 -34.51 23.26 -33.31
CA LYS A 638 -33.76 24.52 -33.22
C LYS A 638 -32.30 24.42 -33.68
N GLY A 639 -31.78 23.22 -33.93
CA GLY A 639 -30.37 23.02 -34.30
C GLY A 639 -29.41 23.55 -33.23
N ALA A 640 -28.34 24.24 -33.65
CA ALA A 640 -27.34 24.86 -32.76
C ALA A 640 -27.94 25.81 -31.72
N ALA A 641 -29.06 26.47 -32.04
CA ALA A 641 -29.71 27.42 -31.15
C ALA A 641 -30.39 26.78 -29.94
N SER A 642 -30.51 25.44 -29.87
CA SER A 642 -31.01 24.77 -28.66
C SER A 642 -30.04 24.82 -27.49
N GLY A 643 -28.75 25.02 -27.73
CA GLY A 643 -27.71 24.93 -26.70
C GLY A 643 -27.36 23.49 -26.28
N TYR A 644 -28.00 22.47 -26.87
CA TYR A 644 -27.73 21.05 -26.56
C TYR A 644 -27.01 20.36 -27.72
N GLU A 645 -25.93 19.67 -27.42
CA GLU A 645 -25.19 18.80 -28.31
C GLU A 645 -25.35 17.34 -27.87
N PHE A 646 -25.41 16.44 -28.86
CA PHE A 646 -25.65 15.02 -28.62
C PHE A 646 -24.53 14.17 -29.21
N LEU A 647 -24.27 13.04 -28.56
CA LEU A 647 -23.39 12.00 -29.08
C LEU A 647 -24.03 10.63 -28.86
N LEU A 648 -24.44 9.97 -29.94
CA LEU A 648 -25.14 8.68 -29.92
C LEU A 648 -24.15 7.57 -30.27
N ALA A 649 -24.18 6.48 -29.52
CA ALA A 649 -23.42 5.27 -29.78
C ALA A 649 -24.33 4.19 -30.36
N GLU A 650 -24.13 3.83 -31.62
CA GLU A 650 -24.93 2.80 -32.30
C GLU A 650 -24.35 1.40 -32.03
N GLY A 651 -25.20 0.41 -31.70
CA GLY A 651 -24.81 -0.98 -31.50
C GLY A 651 -25.58 -1.95 -32.40
N ALA A 652 -25.18 -3.23 -32.40
CA ALA A 652 -25.78 -4.26 -33.25
C ALA A 652 -27.29 -4.52 -33.00
N GLY A 653 -27.82 -4.09 -31.85
CA GLY A 653 -29.23 -4.22 -31.46
C GLY A 653 -29.95 -2.88 -31.22
N GLY A 654 -29.43 -1.75 -31.71
CA GLY A 654 -30.01 -0.42 -31.52
C GLY A 654 -29.10 0.54 -30.75
N LEU A 655 -29.68 1.58 -30.12
CA LEU A 655 -28.92 2.63 -29.44
C LEU A 655 -28.23 2.04 -28.19
N ALA A 656 -26.90 1.98 -28.21
CA ALA A 656 -26.08 1.37 -27.17
C ALA A 656 -25.75 2.32 -26.02
N GLY A 657 -25.77 3.64 -26.28
CA GLY A 657 -25.53 4.68 -25.30
C GLY A 657 -25.66 6.06 -25.93
N TYR A 658 -25.77 7.11 -25.10
CA TYR A 658 -25.68 8.49 -25.56
C TYR A 658 -25.10 9.41 -24.49
N ALA A 659 -24.64 10.59 -24.92
CA ALA A 659 -24.32 11.73 -24.07
C ALA A 659 -25.01 13.00 -24.61
N CYS A 660 -25.46 13.87 -23.71
CA CYS A 660 -26.01 15.20 -23.99
C CYS A 660 -25.22 16.23 -23.18
N PHE A 661 -24.72 17.28 -23.83
CA PHE A 661 -23.87 18.31 -23.24
C PHE A 661 -24.06 19.66 -23.95
N GLY A 662 -23.66 20.78 -23.35
CA GLY A 662 -23.85 22.11 -23.95
C GLY A 662 -23.09 23.23 -23.25
N PRO A 663 -22.90 24.39 -23.89
CA PRO A 663 -22.26 25.53 -23.26
C PRO A 663 -23.16 26.12 -22.18
N ILE A 664 -22.55 26.58 -21.08
CA ILE A 664 -23.29 27.28 -20.02
C ILE A 664 -23.56 28.71 -20.48
N PRO A 665 -24.82 29.15 -20.64
CA PRO A 665 -25.14 30.52 -21.06
C PRO A 665 -24.50 31.55 -20.14
N GLY A 666 -23.78 32.53 -20.72
CA GLY A 666 -23.05 33.55 -19.98
C GLY A 666 -21.65 33.13 -19.49
N SER A 667 -21.21 31.90 -19.77
CA SER A 667 -19.83 31.47 -19.55
C SER A 667 -19.05 31.43 -20.86
N GLU A 668 -17.84 31.99 -20.88
CA GLU A 668 -16.96 31.92 -22.05
C GLU A 668 -16.30 30.54 -22.22
N ILE A 669 -16.18 29.77 -21.14
CA ILE A 669 -15.35 28.55 -21.09
C ILE A 669 -15.98 27.35 -20.38
N GLY A 670 -17.17 27.52 -19.79
CA GLY A 670 -17.88 26.50 -19.01
C GLY A 670 -18.92 25.74 -19.84
N TRP A 671 -18.96 24.43 -19.65
CA TRP A 671 -19.88 23.52 -20.32
C TRP A 671 -20.52 22.57 -19.31
N ASP A 672 -21.77 22.21 -19.55
CA ASP A 672 -22.49 21.18 -18.80
C ASP A 672 -22.49 19.86 -19.57
N LEU A 673 -22.15 18.78 -18.89
CA LEU A 673 -22.54 17.43 -19.27
C LEU A 673 -23.90 17.17 -18.62
N TYR A 674 -24.97 17.41 -19.37
CA TYR A 674 -26.33 17.21 -18.90
C TYR A 674 -26.54 15.74 -18.55
N TRP A 675 -26.54 14.83 -19.53
CA TRP A 675 -26.79 13.39 -19.30
C TRP A 675 -25.85 12.47 -20.05
N ILE A 676 -25.60 11.30 -19.44
CA ILE A 676 -24.92 10.18 -20.07
C ILE A 676 -25.61 8.87 -19.67
N ALA A 677 -25.96 8.04 -20.65
CA ALA A 677 -26.56 6.74 -20.40
C ALA A 677 -25.98 5.66 -21.32
N VAL A 678 -25.88 4.44 -20.78
CA VAL A 678 -25.41 3.26 -21.50
C VAL A 678 -26.40 2.12 -21.25
N ALA A 679 -26.71 1.37 -22.30
CA ALA A 679 -27.63 0.24 -22.23
C ALA A 679 -27.17 -0.75 -21.14
N PRO A 680 -28.07 -1.26 -20.26
CA PRO A 680 -27.69 -2.08 -19.11
C PRO A 680 -26.72 -3.23 -19.43
N GLY A 681 -26.99 -3.95 -20.52
CA GLY A 681 -26.14 -5.08 -20.96
C GLY A 681 -24.75 -4.70 -21.47
N LEU A 682 -24.46 -3.40 -21.63
CA LEU A 682 -23.17 -2.86 -22.09
C LEU A 682 -22.46 -2.01 -21.02
N GLN A 683 -23.05 -1.86 -19.84
CA GLN A 683 -22.42 -1.18 -18.71
C GLN A 683 -21.19 -1.99 -18.24
N GLY A 684 -20.16 -1.29 -17.75
CA GLY A 684 -18.89 -1.92 -17.36
C GLY A 684 -17.98 -2.35 -18.53
N GLN A 685 -18.43 -2.27 -19.78
CA GLN A 685 -17.64 -2.67 -20.96
C GLN A 685 -16.86 -1.51 -21.61
N GLY A 686 -16.79 -0.36 -20.94
CA GLY A 686 -16.02 0.82 -21.38
C GLY A 686 -16.73 1.75 -22.37
N LEU A 687 -17.99 1.49 -22.76
CA LEU A 687 -18.73 2.37 -23.66
C LEU A 687 -18.97 3.77 -23.06
N GLY A 688 -19.37 3.86 -21.79
CA GLY A 688 -19.55 5.14 -21.09
C GLY A 688 -18.25 5.96 -21.02
N ALA A 689 -17.11 5.30 -20.82
CA ALA A 689 -15.81 5.95 -20.83
C ALA A 689 -15.44 6.51 -22.22
N ARG A 690 -15.87 5.87 -23.29
CA ARG A 690 -15.66 6.39 -24.65
C ARG A 690 -16.61 7.55 -24.98
N LEU A 691 -17.87 7.48 -24.52
CA LEU A 691 -18.86 8.55 -24.71
C LEU A 691 -18.41 9.84 -24.02
N ILE A 692 -18.01 9.77 -22.75
CA ILE A 692 -17.56 10.96 -22.02
C ILE A 692 -16.27 11.54 -22.60
N ALA A 693 -15.32 10.70 -23.03
CA ALA A 693 -14.09 11.17 -23.68
C ALA A 693 -14.39 11.89 -25.02
N ALA A 694 -15.30 11.35 -25.82
CA ALA A 694 -15.70 11.97 -27.07
C ALA A 694 -16.51 13.27 -26.88
N ALA A 695 -17.34 13.36 -25.84
CA ALA A 695 -17.99 14.61 -25.43
C ALA A 695 -16.95 15.66 -24.98
N GLU A 696 -15.98 15.27 -24.14
CA GLU A 696 -14.88 16.15 -23.72
C GLU A 696 -14.04 16.65 -24.89
N ASP A 697 -13.80 15.80 -25.91
CA ASP A 697 -13.10 16.20 -27.13
C ASP A 697 -13.90 17.21 -27.96
N ALA A 698 -15.23 17.03 -28.05
CA ALA A 698 -16.12 17.97 -28.72
C ALA A 698 -16.18 19.32 -27.98
N ILE A 699 -16.28 19.29 -26.65
CA ILE A 699 -16.24 20.49 -25.80
C ILE A 699 -14.92 21.24 -25.98
N ARG A 700 -13.78 20.52 -25.96
CA ARG A 700 -12.47 21.13 -26.18
C ARG A 700 -12.34 21.75 -27.56
N ALA A 701 -12.88 21.09 -28.60
CA ALA A 701 -12.88 21.62 -29.97
C ALA A 701 -13.74 22.90 -30.10
N ALA A 702 -14.77 23.04 -29.26
CA ALA A 702 -15.61 24.24 -29.18
C ALA A 702 -15.06 25.32 -28.22
N GLY A 703 -13.84 25.17 -27.69
CA GLY A 703 -13.19 26.15 -26.81
C GLY A 703 -13.49 26.01 -25.31
N GLY A 704 -14.21 24.96 -24.89
CA GLY A 704 -14.50 24.70 -23.49
C GLY A 704 -13.27 24.30 -22.66
N ARG A 705 -13.17 24.84 -21.44
CA ARG A 705 -12.09 24.55 -20.48
C ARG A 705 -12.59 23.83 -19.23
N PHE A 706 -13.84 24.01 -18.86
CA PHE A 706 -14.45 23.37 -17.69
C PHE A 706 -15.69 22.59 -18.11
N VAL A 707 -15.78 21.35 -17.63
CA VAL A 707 -16.99 20.52 -17.77
C VAL A 707 -17.57 20.28 -16.39
N HIS A 708 -18.84 20.61 -16.23
CA HIS A 708 -19.62 20.36 -15.01
C HIS A 708 -20.60 19.22 -15.25
N ALA A 709 -20.76 18.34 -14.27
CA ALA A 709 -21.70 17.22 -14.34
C ALA A 709 -22.40 17.06 -13.00
N ASP A 710 -23.73 17.04 -13.04
CA ASP A 710 -24.55 16.96 -11.84
C ASP A 710 -25.05 15.53 -11.60
N THR A 711 -25.06 15.10 -10.34
CA THR A 711 -25.67 13.81 -9.97
C THR A 711 -26.17 13.82 -8.52
N SER A 712 -27.14 12.96 -8.22
CA SER A 712 -27.65 12.74 -6.86
C SER A 712 -26.55 12.21 -5.91
N THR A 713 -26.59 12.62 -4.64
CA THR A 713 -25.73 12.11 -3.56
C THR A 713 -26.28 10.83 -2.92
N SER A 714 -27.50 10.40 -3.27
CA SER A 714 -28.10 9.17 -2.76
C SER A 714 -27.25 7.91 -3.06
N ALA A 715 -27.47 6.85 -2.28
CA ALA A 715 -26.75 5.59 -2.43
C ALA A 715 -26.91 4.96 -3.83
N GLY A 716 -28.07 5.15 -4.47
CA GLY A 716 -28.32 4.67 -5.82
C GLY A 716 -27.30 5.22 -6.83
N TYR A 717 -26.90 6.48 -6.70
CA TYR A 717 -26.01 7.15 -7.64
C TYR A 717 -24.52 7.05 -7.29
N ALA A 718 -24.13 6.22 -6.31
CA ALA A 718 -22.74 6.03 -5.92
C ALA A 718 -21.85 5.54 -7.09
N ALA A 719 -22.38 4.66 -7.95
CA ALA A 719 -21.66 4.19 -9.14
C ALA A 719 -21.43 5.30 -10.17
N THR A 720 -22.39 6.23 -10.33
CA THR A 720 -22.27 7.40 -11.21
C THR A 720 -21.20 8.37 -10.70
N ARG A 721 -21.18 8.63 -9.38
CA ARG A 721 -20.14 9.45 -8.73
C ARG A 721 -18.75 8.83 -8.89
N ALA A 722 -18.63 7.52 -8.66
CA ALA A 722 -17.38 6.79 -8.87
C ALA A 722 -16.95 6.81 -10.34
N PHE A 723 -17.90 6.73 -11.28
CA PHE A 723 -17.62 6.85 -12.71
C PHE A 723 -17.03 8.23 -13.06
N TYR A 724 -17.61 9.33 -12.59
CA TYR A 724 -17.06 10.68 -12.81
C TYR A 724 -15.67 10.85 -12.18
N ALA A 725 -15.48 10.42 -10.93
CA ALA A 725 -14.19 10.46 -10.25
C ALA A 725 -13.10 9.67 -11.01
N ALA A 726 -13.43 8.48 -11.51
CA ALA A 726 -12.53 7.66 -12.31
C ALA A 726 -12.15 8.31 -13.66
N ARG A 727 -12.90 9.31 -14.13
CA ARG A 727 -12.64 10.08 -15.36
C ARG A 727 -11.98 11.44 -15.09
N GLY A 728 -11.55 11.69 -13.87
CA GLY A 728 -10.81 12.90 -13.49
C GLY A 728 -11.70 14.09 -13.19
N TYR A 729 -13.00 13.87 -12.95
CA TYR A 729 -13.85 14.89 -12.38
C TYR A 729 -13.68 14.90 -10.85
N ARG A 730 -13.64 16.09 -10.26
CA ARG A 730 -13.59 16.31 -8.81
C ARG A 730 -14.92 16.88 -8.35
N VAL A 731 -15.32 16.61 -7.11
CA VAL A 731 -16.51 17.26 -6.53
C VAL A 731 -16.18 18.74 -6.30
N ALA A 732 -16.91 19.63 -6.97
CA ALA A 732 -16.75 21.08 -6.86
C ALA A 732 -17.72 21.68 -5.84
N ALA A 733 -18.93 21.14 -5.73
CA ALA A 733 -19.92 21.54 -4.73
C ALA A 733 -20.85 20.38 -4.39
N GLU A 734 -21.37 20.36 -3.16
CA GLU A 734 -22.48 19.50 -2.76
C GLU A 734 -23.57 20.34 -2.09
N PHE A 735 -24.82 20.12 -2.50
CA PHE A 735 -26.00 20.76 -1.96
C PHE A 735 -26.84 19.68 -1.26
N PRO A 736 -26.86 19.62 0.08
CA PRO A 736 -27.68 18.66 0.81
C PRO A 736 -29.18 18.92 0.55
N ASP A 737 -29.98 17.85 0.59
CA ASP A 737 -31.45 17.90 0.47
C ASP A 737 -31.99 18.63 -0.77
N PHE A 738 -31.20 18.70 -1.85
CA PHE A 738 -31.54 19.41 -3.07
C PHE A 738 -32.72 18.81 -3.84
N TYR A 739 -32.72 17.48 -4.03
CA TYR A 739 -33.80 16.80 -4.78
C TYR A 739 -34.97 16.43 -3.86
N ARG A 740 -34.67 16.07 -2.61
CA ARG A 740 -35.62 15.76 -1.52
C ARG A 740 -34.82 15.52 -0.23
N ALA A 741 -35.50 15.43 0.91
CA ALA A 741 -34.86 15.08 2.18
C ALA A 741 -34.08 13.76 2.09
N GLY A 742 -32.79 13.79 2.43
CA GLY A 742 -31.85 12.68 2.33
C GLY A 742 -31.22 12.46 0.94
N ASP A 743 -31.51 13.32 -0.04
CA ASP A 743 -31.03 13.22 -1.42
C ASP A 743 -30.56 14.60 -1.94
N GLY A 744 -29.25 14.81 -1.86
CA GLY A 744 -28.58 16.05 -2.29
C GLY A 744 -28.08 16.00 -3.74
N LYS A 745 -27.54 17.13 -4.20
CA LYS A 745 -26.91 17.30 -5.52
C LYS A 745 -25.41 17.45 -5.36
N ALA A 746 -24.62 16.59 -6.02
CA ALA A 746 -23.19 16.76 -6.17
C ALA A 746 -22.88 17.30 -7.57
N VAL A 747 -22.11 18.38 -7.63
CA VAL A 747 -21.59 18.99 -8.85
C VAL A 747 -20.15 18.53 -9.02
N PHE A 748 -19.88 17.82 -10.10
CA PHE A 748 -18.56 17.37 -10.50
C PHE A 748 -17.97 18.33 -11.52
N GLU A 749 -16.70 18.69 -11.39
CA GLU A 749 -15.98 19.57 -12.31
C GLU A 749 -14.73 18.86 -12.85
N LYS A 750 -14.43 19.05 -14.14
CA LYS A 750 -13.14 18.66 -14.72
C LYS A 750 -12.56 19.81 -15.55
N VAL A 751 -11.28 20.07 -15.33
CA VAL A 751 -10.49 20.99 -16.16
C VAL A 751 -9.98 20.24 -17.40
N LEU A 752 -10.33 20.73 -18.58
CA LEU A 752 -9.79 20.25 -19.85
C LEU A 752 -8.50 21.00 -20.16
N ALA A 753 -7.39 20.27 -20.30
CA ALA A 753 -6.13 20.88 -20.74
C ALA A 753 -6.28 21.45 -22.18
N PRO A 754 -5.66 22.61 -22.48
CA PRO A 754 -5.55 23.09 -23.86
C PRO A 754 -4.83 22.02 -24.70
N ARG A 755 -5.18 21.89 -25.99
CA ARG A 755 -4.32 21.14 -26.90
C ARG A 755 -2.98 21.88 -26.95
N GLY A 756 -1.91 21.25 -26.47
CA GLY A 756 -0.57 21.70 -26.81
C GLY A 756 -0.45 21.67 -28.32
N ASP A 757 0.05 22.76 -28.92
CA ASP A 757 0.35 22.83 -30.34
C ASP A 757 1.34 21.70 -30.68
N ALA A 758 0.81 20.59 -31.18
CA ALA A 758 1.59 19.66 -31.95
C ALA A 758 1.97 20.42 -33.21
N GLY A 759 3.23 20.84 -33.29
CA GLY A 759 3.80 21.62 -34.38
C GLY A 759 3.25 21.20 -35.74
N GLY A 760 2.51 22.11 -36.35
CA GLY A 760 2.11 22.00 -37.74
C GLY A 760 3.35 22.13 -38.61
N THR A 761 3.83 21.01 -39.14
CA THR A 761 4.39 21.01 -40.48
C THR A 761 3.21 20.89 -41.45
N ALA A 762 2.87 22.01 -42.07
CA ALA A 762 2.13 22.05 -43.33
C ALA A 762 3.12 22.57 -44.41
N PRO A 763 2.87 22.22 -45.68
CA PRO A 763 3.84 21.69 -46.65
C PRO A 763 4.98 22.60 -47.08
#